data_AF-A0A7N6BK41-F1
#
_entry.id   AF-A0A7N6BK41-F1
#
_cell.length_a   1.000
_cell.length_b   1.000
_cell.length_c   1.000
_cell.angle_alpha   90.00
_cell.angle_beta   90.00
_cell.angle_gamma   90.00
#
_symmetry.space_group_name_H-M   'P 1'
#
loop_
_entity.id
_entity.type
_entity.pdbx_description
1 polymer ?
#
loop_
_entity_poly.entity_id
_entity_poly.type
_entity_poly.pdbx_seq_one_letter_code
_entity_poly.pdbx_strand_id
1 'polypeptide(L)'
;PIKLRCRAAPALQIFFKCNGEWVHQNEHFSQEYKDLNTGLKVREVMINVSRQQVEDFHGPEDYWCLCVAWSHLGTSKSRKATVRIAYLRKNFEQDPQGKEVPINGMIVLHCRPPEGVPVAEVEWLKNEELVSSLTDDNIDTRADHNLIINEARLSDSGNYTCLASNIVAKRRSATATVIVYVNGGWSLWTEWSPCNVLCGRGVQKRSRTCTNPAPLNGGAFCEGMSVQKITCNALCPIDGAWDKWSEWTLCNSQCERQRSRECNSPAPRHRGKMCEGNSEATENCTDGLCTQSKAFPRSSNDVALYSGLGAGIIAVAILVVAVMLYRKNRSEYGVDVIDSSALTGGFQSFNFKTTRQGNPLLLNSSMQPDLTVGRTYSTPLCFQDSADKDLFDPLPDIKVKVQSSFMVSLGVAERAEFHAKAAAETFPRDLSRDYCSTMDRRKKGLLTLNGPFNICKEQLRTTGVFGHPGGRLVVPNTGDTTLFSCILCSVSHSVCVCLCVCHGVFSVQTLEGCEILLGPEVTYGPPGLDLLCPVAMTIAHCAEVDAENWNIQLKRKTQDSKWEDVMSVEDESTSCYCLMDLTSCHLLLDQPGSYALVGEPLTQAAIKRLKLAVFGSMEAGSMKYSLRVYCVDDTPHAFQGVVAAEKTKGGQLLEEPKMLPFRANTFSLQVSIQDVPQFLWSIKPFTTCQEFSFPQVWCSNQQPLYCAFSLERYSPATAQLSCKISVRQVKGHEQILQVYTAVAETDKESVPFFMQTDCTITSQTGPKAFKIPLSIRQRICATFDTANAKGKDWQLLAQKLHLDRNLGYFAKQQSPSAVILSLWEARHQDTLSQRVISHMCMEETVVVSNVAE
;
A
#
# COMPACT_ATOMS: atom_id res chain seq x y z
N PRO A 1 21.95 -31.43 -31.44
CA PRO A 1 23.29 -30.93 -31.04
C PRO A 1 23.47 -29.50 -31.55
N ILE A 2 24.21 -28.66 -30.82
CA ILE A 2 24.54 -27.28 -31.18
C ILE A 2 26.03 -27.21 -31.51
N LYS A 3 26.43 -26.36 -32.47
CA LYS A 3 27.83 -26.11 -32.79
C LYS A 3 28.31 -24.82 -32.16
N LEU A 4 29.25 -24.90 -31.24
CA LEU A 4 30.00 -23.74 -30.78
C LEU A 4 31.10 -23.43 -31.81
N ARG A 5 31.33 -22.14 -32.08
CA ARG A 5 32.39 -21.66 -32.99
C ARG A 5 33.29 -20.66 -32.29
N CYS A 6 34.58 -20.71 -32.57
CA CYS A 6 35.56 -19.75 -32.09
C CYS A 6 36.54 -19.39 -33.22
N ARG A 7 36.68 -18.10 -33.51
CA ARG A 7 37.57 -17.54 -34.53
C ARG A 7 38.59 -16.63 -33.84
N ALA A 8 39.89 -16.79 -34.15
CA ALA A 8 40.95 -15.91 -33.68
C ALA A 8 42.01 -15.65 -34.77
N ALA A 9 42.64 -14.49 -34.70
CA ALA A 9 43.73 -14.07 -35.58
C ALA A 9 44.63 -13.04 -34.86
N PRO A 10 45.98 -13.13 -34.98
CA PRO A 10 46.73 -14.27 -35.50
C PRO A 10 46.66 -15.46 -34.52
N ALA A 11 46.32 -16.66 -35.01
CA ALA A 11 46.22 -17.87 -34.19
C ALA A 11 46.91 -19.07 -34.85
N LEU A 12 47.69 -19.81 -34.07
CA LEU A 12 48.35 -21.06 -34.46
C LEU A 12 47.48 -22.26 -34.14
N GLN A 13 46.95 -22.31 -32.91
CA GLN A 13 46.05 -23.35 -32.41
C GLN A 13 44.91 -22.70 -31.64
N ILE A 14 43.74 -23.35 -31.63
CA ILE A 14 42.60 -22.99 -30.80
C ILE A 14 41.99 -24.28 -30.27
N PHE A 15 41.77 -24.35 -28.95
CA PHE A 15 41.11 -25.47 -28.28
C PHE A 15 40.00 -24.96 -27.35
N PHE A 16 38.95 -25.76 -27.18
CA PHE A 16 37.87 -25.49 -26.24
C PHE A 16 38.15 -26.11 -24.87
N LYS A 17 37.81 -25.34 -23.84
CA LYS A 17 37.79 -25.75 -22.45
C LYS A 17 36.37 -25.61 -21.93
N CYS A 18 35.72 -26.73 -21.60
CA CYS A 18 34.33 -26.78 -21.14
C CYS A 18 34.27 -27.24 -19.68
N ASN A 19 33.47 -26.58 -18.86
CA ASN A 19 33.25 -26.92 -17.43
C ASN A 19 34.51 -27.08 -16.57
N GLY A 20 35.66 -26.55 -17.00
CA GLY A 20 36.94 -26.70 -16.32
C GLY A 20 37.90 -27.74 -16.93
N GLU A 21 37.47 -28.52 -17.93
CA GLU A 21 38.25 -29.55 -18.60
C GLU A 21 38.51 -29.23 -20.08
N TRP A 22 39.59 -29.77 -20.66
CA TRP A 22 39.90 -29.62 -22.08
C TRP A 22 39.10 -30.62 -22.91
N VAL A 23 38.42 -30.12 -23.96
CA VAL A 23 37.69 -30.99 -24.90
C VAL A 23 38.71 -31.81 -25.71
N HIS A 24 38.38 -33.07 -26.01
CA HIS A 24 39.30 -33.96 -26.73
C HIS A 24 39.57 -33.47 -28.17
N GLN A 25 40.79 -33.70 -28.68
CA GLN A 25 41.22 -33.17 -29.98
C GLN A 25 40.33 -33.65 -31.14
N ASN A 26 39.82 -34.89 -31.08
CA ASN A 26 38.97 -35.46 -32.14
C ASN A 26 37.63 -34.71 -32.33
N GLU A 27 37.15 -33.99 -31.30
CA GLU A 27 35.90 -33.20 -31.38
C GLU A 27 36.09 -31.83 -32.07
N HIS A 28 37.34 -31.43 -32.35
CA HIS A 28 37.68 -30.11 -32.85
C HIS A 28 37.76 -30.07 -34.39
N PHE A 29 36.76 -29.46 -35.01
CA PHE A 29 36.74 -29.20 -36.45
C PHE A 29 37.41 -27.85 -36.73
N SER A 30 38.66 -27.84 -37.17
CA SER A 30 39.42 -26.61 -37.47
C SER A 30 39.48 -26.26 -38.95
N GLN A 31 39.26 -24.99 -39.26
CA GLN A 31 39.43 -24.38 -40.58
C GLN A 31 40.46 -23.24 -40.49
N GLU A 32 41.37 -23.16 -41.46
CA GLU A 32 42.35 -22.08 -41.59
C GLU A 32 42.12 -21.29 -42.88
N TYR A 33 42.22 -19.97 -42.81
CA TYR A 33 42.20 -19.09 -43.97
C TYR A 33 42.97 -17.79 -43.69
N LYS A 34 43.31 -17.04 -44.74
CA LYS A 34 43.84 -15.67 -44.57
C LYS A 34 42.70 -14.67 -44.62
N ASP A 35 42.69 -13.73 -43.70
CA ASP A 35 41.76 -12.60 -43.76
C ASP A 35 42.12 -11.67 -44.93
N LEU A 36 41.13 -11.30 -45.75
CA LEU A 36 41.36 -10.49 -46.95
C LEU A 36 41.76 -9.04 -46.63
N ASN A 37 41.32 -8.50 -45.48
CA ASN A 37 41.55 -7.11 -45.11
C ASN A 37 42.87 -6.92 -44.35
N THR A 38 43.27 -7.90 -43.52
CA THR A 38 44.47 -7.80 -42.67
C THR A 38 45.62 -8.70 -43.11
N GLY A 39 45.41 -9.65 -44.02
CA GLY A 39 46.42 -10.64 -44.47
C GLY A 39 46.82 -11.67 -43.42
N LEU A 40 46.33 -11.54 -42.18
CA LEU A 40 46.65 -12.41 -41.05
C LEU A 40 46.07 -13.81 -41.23
N LYS A 41 46.77 -14.81 -40.66
CA LYS A 41 46.23 -16.17 -40.53
C LYS A 41 45.09 -16.18 -39.50
N VAL A 42 43.89 -16.46 -39.98
CA VAL A 42 42.71 -16.76 -39.18
C VAL A 42 42.64 -18.27 -38.97
N ARG A 43 42.43 -18.68 -37.72
CA ARG A 43 41.96 -20.03 -37.41
C ARG A 43 40.54 -19.92 -36.86
N GLU A 44 39.63 -20.73 -37.39
CA GLU A 44 38.31 -20.96 -36.81
C GLU A 44 38.24 -22.42 -36.38
N VAL A 45 37.69 -22.68 -35.19
CA VAL A 45 37.51 -24.04 -34.66
C VAL A 45 36.11 -24.18 -34.09
N MET A 46 35.51 -25.34 -34.34
CA MET A 46 34.16 -25.67 -33.92
C MET A 46 34.14 -26.98 -33.14
N ILE A 47 33.25 -27.07 -32.15
CA ILE A 47 32.93 -28.31 -31.43
C ILE A 47 31.42 -28.55 -31.45
N ASN A 48 31.01 -29.82 -31.42
CA ASN A 48 29.62 -30.19 -31.23
C ASN A 48 29.32 -30.34 -29.73
N VAL A 49 28.19 -29.81 -29.27
CA VAL A 49 27.62 -30.11 -27.94
C VAL A 49 26.29 -30.81 -28.14
N SER A 50 26.18 -32.06 -27.66
CA SER A 50 24.94 -32.83 -27.67
C SER A 50 23.98 -32.37 -26.57
N ARG A 51 22.70 -32.75 -26.66
CA ARG A 51 21.72 -32.48 -25.61
C ARG A 51 22.07 -33.28 -24.34
N GLN A 52 22.42 -34.55 -24.52
CA GLN A 52 22.79 -35.46 -23.45
C GLN A 52 23.99 -34.96 -22.63
N GLN A 53 25.03 -34.40 -23.25
CA GLN A 53 26.17 -33.79 -22.52
C GLN A 53 25.76 -32.63 -21.59
N VAL A 54 24.61 -32.00 -21.81
CA VAL A 54 24.08 -30.92 -20.96
C VAL A 54 23.09 -31.46 -19.92
N GLU A 55 22.36 -32.54 -20.23
CA GLU A 55 21.43 -33.22 -19.30
C GLU A 55 22.16 -34.11 -18.27
N ASP A 56 23.25 -34.78 -18.67
CA ASP A 56 24.08 -35.61 -17.81
C ASP A 56 25.06 -34.78 -16.96
N PHE A 57 25.17 -33.46 -17.18
CA PHE A 57 26.11 -32.58 -16.48
C PHE A 57 25.52 -31.98 -15.18
N HIS A 58 26.00 -32.49 -14.06
CA HIS A 58 25.53 -32.14 -12.71
C HIS A 58 26.45 -31.11 -12.01
N GLY A 59 26.87 -30.06 -12.72
CA GLY A 59 27.75 -29.01 -12.20
C GLY A 59 27.04 -27.90 -11.41
N PRO A 60 27.79 -27.03 -10.69
CA PRO A 60 27.24 -25.90 -9.93
C PRO A 60 26.97 -24.64 -10.78
N GLU A 61 27.59 -24.54 -11.96
CA GLU A 61 27.28 -23.54 -13.00
C GLU A 61 26.53 -24.24 -14.16
N ASP A 62 25.85 -23.48 -15.03
CA ASP A 62 25.40 -24.00 -16.33
C ASP A 62 26.56 -24.60 -17.13
N TYR A 63 26.27 -25.60 -17.99
CA TYR A 63 27.25 -26.12 -18.93
C TYR A 63 27.86 -24.98 -19.76
N TRP A 64 29.17 -24.73 -19.63
CA TRP A 64 29.87 -23.63 -20.29
C TRP A 64 31.12 -24.09 -21.01
N CYS A 65 31.45 -23.39 -22.09
CA CYS A 65 32.69 -23.55 -22.82
C CYS A 65 33.34 -22.19 -23.11
N LEU A 66 34.65 -22.10 -22.97
CA LEU A 66 35.46 -21.02 -23.55
C LEU A 66 36.45 -21.62 -24.54
N CYS A 67 36.90 -20.84 -25.52
CA CYS A 67 38.06 -21.22 -26.32
C CYS A 67 39.31 -20.50 -25.82
N VAL A 68 40.44 -21.17 -25.97
CA VAL A 68 41.79 -20.62 -25.77
C VAL A 68 42.49 -20.63 -27.12
N ALA A 69 43.11 -19.51 -27.48
CA ALA A 69 43.87 -19.36 -28.72
C ALA A 69 45.35 -19.13 -28.41
N TRP A 70 46.23 -19.77 -29.18
CA TRP A 70 47.69 -19.67 -29.06
C TRP A 70 48.27 -18.85 -30.21
N SER A 71 49.24 -18.00 -29.89
CA SER A 71 50.06 -17.23 -30.82
C SER A 71 51.55 -17.35 -30.45
N HIS A 72 52.45 -16.82 -31.28
CA HIS A 72 53.88 -16.74 -30.94
C HIS A 72 54.19 -15.87 -29.70
N LEU A 73 53.24 -15.04 -29.24
CA LEU A 73 53.41 -14.11 -28.12
C LEU A 73 52.74 -14.60 -26.82
N GLY A 74 52.01 -15.73 -26.85
CA GLY A 74 51.27 -16.24 -25.70
C GLY A 74 49.84 -16.69 -26.04
N THR A 75 48.98 -16.76 -25.03
CA THR A 75 47.60 -17.25 -25.14
C THR A 75 46.56 -16.17 -24.81
N SER A 76 45.38 -16.30 -25.42
CA SER A 76 44.19 -15.51 -25.08
C SER A 76 42.98 -16.43 -24.84
N LYS A 77 42.02 -15.98 -24.05
CA LYS A 77 40.79 -16.73 -23.68
C LYS A 77 39.56 -15.95 -24.15
N SER A 78 38.54 -16.64 -24.65
CA SER A 78 37.24 -16.02 -24.94
C SER A 78 36.41 -15.80 -23.68
N ARG A 79 35.31 -15.06 -23.82
CA ARG A 79 34.15 -15.17 -22.91
C ARG A 79 33.72 -16.63 -22.74
N LYS A 80 33.21 -17.02 -21.56
CA LYS A 80 32.41 -18.25 -21.41
C LYS A 80 31.17 -18.12 -22.29
N ALA A 81 30.86 -19.16 -23.06
CA ALA A 81 29.57 -19.36 -23.71
C ALA A 81 28.82 -20.46 -22.97
N THR A 82 27.68 -20.13 -22.37
CA THR A 82 26.80 -21.10 -21.70
C THR A 82 25.90 -21.79 -22.72
N VAL A 83 25.69 -23.09 -22.53
CA VAL A 83 24.79 -23.93 -23.32
C VAL A 83 23.71 -24.43 -22.37
N ARG A 84 22.48 -23.95 -22.57
CA ARG A 84 21.31 -24.34 -21.77
C ARG A 84 20.29 -25.08 -22.63
N ILE A 85 19.46 -25.90 -21.99
CA ILE A 85 18.31 -26.54 -22.63
C ILE A 85 17.24 -25.47 -22.83
N ALA A 86 16.93 -25.13 -24.07
CA ALA A 86 15.94 -24.11 -24.37
C ALA A 86 14.51 -24.65 -24.17
N TYR A 87 13.70 -23.94 -23.39
CA TYR A 87 12.29 -24.25 -23.17
C TYR A 87 11.46 -22.98 -22.93
N LEU A 88 10.14 -23.09 -23.07
CA LEU A 88 9.18 -22.06 -22.67
C LEU A 88 7.86 -22.73 -22.23
N ARG A 89 7.42 -22.45 -20.99
CA ARG A 89 6.16 -22.98 -20.44
C ARG A 89 4.93 -22.51 -21.24
N LYS A 90 3.77 -23.09 -20.96
CA LYS A 90 2.49 -22.72 -21.62
C LYS A 90 1.77 -21.58 -20.90
N ASN A 91 1.68 -21.67 -19.58
CA ASN A 91 0.94 -20.75 -18.73
C ASN A 91 1.81 -19.53 -18.40
N PHE A 92 1.23 -18.33 -18.37
CA PHE A 92 1.88 -17.13 -17.85
C PHE A 92 2.04 -17.23 -16.32
N GLU A 93 2.99 -16.47 -15.76
CA GLU A 93 3.08 -16.29 -14.31
C GLU A 93 2.05 -15.25 -13.81
N GLN A 94 1.74 -14.25 -14.64
CA GLN A 94 0.72 -13.25 -14.38
C GLN A 94 0.15 -12.73 -15.71
N ASP A 95 -1.12 -13.07 -15.97
CA ASP A 95 -1.90 -12.51 -17.08
C ASP A 95 -2.38 -11.08 -16.76
N PRO A 96 -2.51 -10.19 -17.77
CA PRO A 96 -2.95 -8.83 -17.56
C PRO A 96 -4.43 -8.78 -17.17
N GLN A 97 -4.78 -7.83 -16.30
CA GLN A 97 -6.12 -7.66 -15.76
C GLN A 97 -6.84 -6.47 -16.41
N GLY A 98 -8.14 -6.63 -16.69
CA GLY A 98 -8.98 -5.54 -17.20
C GLY A 98 -9.09 -4.39 -16.19
N LYS A 99 -9.24 -3.15 -16.69
CA LYS A 99 -9.22 -1.94 -15.85
C LYS A 99 -10.11 -0.84 -16.42
N GLU A 100 -10.96 -0.29 -15.57
CA GLU A 100 -11.72 0.94 -15.84
C GLU A 100 -10.93 2.14 -15.31
N VAL A 101 -10.70 3.17 -16.14
CA VAL A 101 -9.85 4.33 -15.80
C VAL A 101 -10.51 5.62 -16.31
N PRO A 102 -10.56 6.70 -15.52
CA PRO A 102 -11.06 7.98 -16.01
C PRO A 102 -10.12 8.57 -17.06
N ILE A 103 -10.65 9.38 -17.97
CA ILE A 103 -9.85 10.19 -18.89
C ILE A 103 -8.76 11.00 -18.14
N ASN A 104 -7.56 11.08 -18.71
CA ASN A 104 -6.33 11.61 -18.11
C ASN A 104 -5.80 10.84 -16.87
N GLY A 105 -6.39 9.70 -16.51
CA GLY A 105 -5.87 8.81 -15.46
C GLY A 105 -4.74 7.90 -15.98
N MET A 106 -3.88 7.41 -15.09
CA MET A 106 -2.78 6.51 -15.47
C MET A 106 -3.24 5.05 -15.61
N ILE A 107 -2.95 4.44 -16.76
CA ILE A 107 -3.13 3.01 -16.99
C ILE A 107 -1.79 2.31 -16.77
N VAL A 108 -1.81 1.21 -16.02
CA VAL A 108 -0.67 0.30 -15.86
C VAL A 108 -1.24 -1.10 -16.02
N LEU A 109 -0.72 -1.87 -16.97
CA LEU A 109 -1.04 -3.27 -17.17
C LEU A 109 0.19 -4.11 -16.87
N HIS A 110 0.02 -5.04 -15.92
CA HIS A 110 1.07 -5.96 -15.52
C HIS A 110 1.03 -7.23 -16.37
N CYS A 111 2.20 -7.73 -16.76
CA CYS A 111 2.36 -9.03 -17.39
C CYS A 111 3.64 -9.68 -16.87
N ARG A 112 3.58 -10.96 -16.50
CA ARG A 112 4.79 -11.77 -16.24
C ARG A 112 4.80 -12.96 -17.20
N PRO A 113 5.78 -13.03 -18.13
CA PRO A 113 5.82 -14.07 -19.14
C PRO A 113 6.00 -15.47 -18.53
N PRO A 114 5.69 -16.55 -19.27
CA PRO A 114 5.95 -17.91 -18.83
C PRO A 114 7.45 -18.16 -18.57
N GLU A 115 7.79 -18.91 -17.52
CA GLU A 115 9.16 -19.39 -17.30
C GLU A 115 9.74 -20.03 -18.58
N GLY A 116 10.96 -19.64 -18.93
CA GLY A 116 11.65 -20.11 -20.11
C GLY A 116 13.15 -19.79 -20.10
N VAL A 117 13.88 -20.46 -20.98
CA VAL A 117 15.33 -20.28 -21.16
C VAL A 117 15.64 -20.14 -22.66
N PRO A 118 16.25 -19.04 -23.12
CA PRO A 118 16.47 -17.77 -22.39
C PRO A 118 15.14 -17.14 -21.93
N VAL A 119 15.20 -16.04 -21.16
CA VAL A 119 14.02 -15.30 -20.72
C VAL A 119 13.24 -14.79 -21.96
N ALA A 120 11.91 -14.80 -21.88
CA ALA A 120 11.06 -14.39 -23.00
C ALA A 120 11.00 -12.86 -23.15
N GLU A 121 11.09 -12.39 -24.40
CA GLU A 121 10.88 -10.99 -24.78
C GLU A 121 9.38 -10.71 -24.89
N VAL A 122 8.91 -9.60 -24.33
CA VAL A 122 7.48 -9.26 -24.22
C VAL A 122 7.10 -8.13 -25.19
N GLU A 123 6.12 -8.40 -26.03
CA GLU A 123 5.46 -7.46 -26.93
C GLU A 123 4.02 -7.23 -26.44
N TRP A 124 3.49 -6.01 -26.58
CA TRP A 124 2.10 -5.70 -26.25
C TRP A 124 1.25 -5.51 -27.50
N LEU A 125 0.07 -6.12 -27.50
CA LEU A 125 -0.93 -6.01 -28.56
C LEU A 125 -2.16 -5.25 -28.04
N LYS A 126 -2.69 -4.31 -28.84
CA LYS A 126 -3.94 -3.58 -28.59
C LYS A 126 -4.87 -3.90 -29.77
N ASN A 127 -6.00 -4.56 -29.49
CA ASN A 127 -6.95 -5.04 -30.50
C ASN A 127 -6.27 -5.90 -31.59
N GLU A 128 -5.32 -6.76 -31.20
CA GLU A 128 -4.46 -7.59 -32.07
C GLU A 128 -3.37 -6.87 -32.89
N GLU A 129 -3.27 -5.54 -32.80
CA GLU A 129 -2.21 -4.75 -33.44
C GLU A 129 -1.07 -4.43 -32.46
N LEU A 130 0.18 -4.36 -32.94
CA LEU A 130 1.36 -4.16 -32.09
C LEU A 130 1.43 -2.72 -31.56
N VAL A 131 1.58 -2.55 -30.25
CA VAL A 131 1.77 -1.25 -29.61
C VAL A 131 3.24 -0.85 -29.69
N SER A 132 3.60 0.02 -30.65
CA SER A 132 4.93 0.61 -30.74
C SER A 132 5.11 1.81 -29.80
N SER A 133 6.00 1.68 -28.82
CA SER A 133 6.41 2.81 -27.95
C SER A 133 7.24 3.89 -28.68
N LEU A 134 7.68 3.63 -29.91
CA LEU A 134 8.38 4.59 -30.76
C LEU A 134 7.46 5.62 -31.46
N THR A 135 6.14 5.54 -31.28
CA THR A 135 5.16 6.37 -32.01
C THR A 135 4.26 7.25 -31.15
N ASP A 136 4.31 7.13 -29.81
CA ASP A 136 3.52 7.94 -28.89
C ASP A 136 4.21 8.03 -27.52
N ASP A 137 4.74 9.21 -27.19
CA ASP A 137 5.49 9.46 -25.93
C ASP A 137 4.66 9.20 -24.65
N ASN A 138 3.33 9.03 -24.79
CA ASN A 138 2.42 8.66 -23.71
C ASN A 138 2.54 7.19 -23.28
N ILE A 139 3.17 6.32 -24.09
CA ILE A 139 3.18 4.87 -23.91
C ILE A 139 4.59 4.36 -23.59
N ASP A 140 4.80 3.98 -22.33
CA ASP A 140 6.06 3.46 -21.81
C ASP A 140 5.99 1.92 -21.66
N THR A 141 6.82 1.20 -22.40
CA THR A 141 6.98 -0.27 -22.36
C THR A 141 8.26 -0.60 -21.59
N ARG A 142 8.14 -1.01 -20.32
CA ARG A 142 9.27 -1.10 -19.41
C ARG A 142 10.02 -2.43 -19.46
N ALA A 143 11.26 -2.39 -18.96
CA ALA A 143 12.14 -3.56 -18.83
C ALA A 143 11.62 -4.62 -17.82
N ASP A 144 10.62 -4.28 -17.00
CA ASP A 144 9.87 -5.20 -16.13
C ASP A 144 8.62 -5.79 -16.80
N HIS A 145 8.51 -5.64 -18.13
CA HIS A 145 7.43 -6.10 -19.02
C HIS A 145 6.08 -5.38 -18.85
N ASN A 146 5.98 -4.37 -17.98
CA ASN A 146 4.74 -3.60 -17.80
C ASN A 146 4.47 -2.65 -18.98
N LEU A 147 3.19 -2.49 -19.33
CA LEU A 147 2.73 -1.41 -20.22
C LEU A 147 2.14 -0.28 -19.38
N ILE A 148 2.64 0.93 -19.58
CA ILE A 148 2.20 2.14 -18.89
C ILE A 148 1.69 3.14 -19.92
N ILE A 149 0.51 3.71 -19.68
CA ILE A 149 -0.03 4.85 -20.43
C ILE A 149 -0.22 5.98 -19.41
N ASN A 150 0.52 7.07 -19.58
CA ASN A 150 0.63 8.12 -18.57
C ASN A 150 -0.70 8.90 -18.41
N GLU A 151 -1.32 9.28 -19.53
CA GLU A 151 -2.61 9.95 -19.60
C GLU A 151 -3.59 9.14 -20.48
N ALA A 152 -4.62 8.54 -19.88
CA ALA A 152 -5.62 7.75 -20.60
C ALA A 152 -6.46 8.62 -21.55
N ARG A 153 -6.39 8.36 -22.86
CA ARG A 153 -7.23 9.00 -23.88
C ARG A 153 -8.41 8.09 -24.24
N LEU A 154 -9.48 8.63 -24.80
CA LEU A 154 -10.62 7.82 -25.27
C LEU A 154 -10.24 6.76 -26.32
N SER A 155 -9.16 7.00 -27.08
CA SER A 155 -8.54 6.04 -28.01
C SER A 155 -7.89 4.83 -27.35
N ASP A 156 -7.71 4.84 -26.03
CA ASP A 156 -7.02 3.78 -25.26
C ASP A 156 -7.99 2.81 -24.60
N SER A 157 -9.29 2.98 -24.85
CA SER A 157 -10.28 1.93 -24.65
C SER A 157 -10.04 0.80 -25.65
N GLY A 158 -9.89 -0.45 -25.19
CA GLY A 158 -9.58 -1.58 -26.06
C GLY A 158 -9.14 -2.86 -25.35
N ASN A 159 -8.85 -3.87 -26.16
CA ASN A 159 -8.47 -5.21 -25.73
C ASN A 159 -6.94 -5.37 -25.78
N TYR A 160 -6.30 -5.33 -24.62
CA TYR A 160 -4.85 -5.43 -24.50
C TYR A 160 -4.42 -6.88 -24.21
N THR A 161 -3.47 -7.40 -24.97
CA THR A 161 -2.94 -8.76 -24.77
C THR A 161 -1.41 -8.73 -24.76
N CYS A 162 -0.82 -9.36 -23.75
CA CYS A 162 0.62 -9.53 -23.64
C CYS A 162 1.08 -10.77 -24.44
N LEU A 163 2.11 -10.61 -25.28
CA LEU A 163 2.68 -11.63 -26.14
C LEU A 163 4.13 -11.89 -25.70
N ALA A 164 4.38 -13.05 -25.09
CA ALA A 164 5.72 -13.48 -24.67
C ALA A 164 6.37 -14.32 -25.77
N SER A 165 7.61 -14.01 -26.14
CA SER A 165 8.31 -14.63 -27.27
C SER A 165 9.71 -15.11 -26.91
N ASN A 166 10.11 -16.25 -27.49
CA ASN A 166 11.41 -16.86 -27.25
C ASN A 166 11.80 -17.72 -28.47
N ILE A 167 13.08 -18.11 -28.58
CA ILE A 167 13.61 -18.98 -29.65
C ILE A 167 12.90 -20.34 -29.77
N VAL A 168 12.11 -20.73 -28.76
CA VAL A 168 11.32 -21.97 -28.72
C VAL A 168 9.91 -21.79 -29.29
N ALA A 169 9.23 -20.68 -28.96
CA ALA A 169 7.86 -20.39 -29.36
C ALA A 169 7.44 -18.96 -28.95
N LYS A 170 6.31 -18.47 -29.49
CA LYS A 170 5.52 -17.40 -28.86
C LYS A 170 4.39 -17.98 -27.98
N ARG A 171 3.93 -17.19 -27.01
CA ARG A 171 2.86 -17.46 -26.04
C ARG A 171 2.02 -16.21 -25.85
N ARG A 172 0.70 -16.38 -25.76
CA ARG A 172 -0.28 -15.29 -25.63
C ARG A 172 -0.98 -15.42 -24.27
N SER A 173 -1.07 -14.31 -23.56
CA SER A 173 -1.80 -14.20 -22.29
C SER A 173 -3.32 -14.15 -22.48
N ALA A 174 -4.08 -14.16 -21.39
CA ALA A 174 -5.46 -13.67 -21.41
C ALA A 174 -5.51 -12.19 -21.81
N THR A 175 -6.64 -11.77 -22.40
CA THR A 175 -6.85 -10.40 -22.88
C THR A 175 -7.48 -9.53 -21.78
N ALA A 176 -6.83 -8.42 -21.47
CA ALA A 176 -7.34 -7.38 -20.57
C ALA A 176 -8.21 -6.37 -21.31
N THR A 177 -9.48 -6.26 -20.93
CA THR A 177 -10.37 -5.17 -21.38
C THR A 177 -10.05 -3.89 -20.62
N VAL A 178 -9.51 -2.88 -21.30
CA VAL A 178 -9.33 -1.53 -20.75
C VAL A 178 -10.46 -0.65 -21.23
N ILE A 179 -11.12 0.05 -20.30
CA ILE A 179 -12.23 0.96 -20.61
C ILE A 179 -11.89 2.35 -20.06
N VAL A 180 -11.71 3.32 -20.96
CA VAL A 180 -11.50 4.73 -20.59
C VAL A 180 -12.84 5.43 -20.51
N TYR A 181 -13.20 5.93 -19.34
CA TYR A 181 -14.51 6.57 -19.07
C TYR A 181 -14.41 8.07 -18.83
N VAL A 182 -15.52 8.77 -19.08
CA VAL A 182 -15.64 10.21 -18.81
C VAL A 182 -16.76 10.41 -17.81
N ASN A 183 -16.46 11.00 -16.66
CA ASN A 183 -17.47 11.41 -15.69
C ASN A 183 -18.22 12.66 -16.20
N GLY A 184 -19.52 12.70 -15.99
CA GLY A 184 -20.36 13.83 -16.37
C GLY A 184 -20.01 15.08 -15.55
N GLY A 185 -19.76 16.19 -16.25
CA GLY A 185 -19.65 17.51 -15.67
C GLY A 185 -20.89 18.38 -15.95
N TRP A 186 -21.22 19.26 -15.02
CA TRP A 186 -22.35 20.16 -15.17
C TRP A 186 -22.07 21.26 -16.19
N SER A 187 -23.06 21.56 -17.02
CA SER A 187 -23.11 22.81 -17.77
C SER A 187 -23.07 24.01 -16.84
N LEU A 188 -22.73 25.17 -17.40
CA LEU A 188 -23.09 26.45 -16.78
C LEU A 188 -24.60 26.48 -16.48
N TRP A 189 -24.99 27.18 -15.42
CA TRP A 189 -26.40 27.44 -15.13
C TRP A 189 -27.00 28.35 -16.21
N THR A 190 -28.25 28.11 -16.58
CA THR A 190 -29.04 29.11 -17.31
C THR A 190 -29.23 30.37 -16.49
N GLU A 191 -29.57 31.45 -17.17
CA GLU A 191 -30.16 32.62 -16.53
C GLU A 191 -31.40 32.27 -15.70
N TRP A 192 -31.72 33.14 -14.74
CA TRP A 192 -32.93 33.02 -13.94
C TRP A 192 -34.17 33.35 -14.77
N SER A 193 -35.18 32.48 -14.72
CA SER A 193 -36.49 32.77 -15.28
C SER A 193 -37.07 34.07 -14.70
N PRO A 194 -37.99 34.76 -15.40
CA PRO A 194 -38.87 35.74 -14.77
C PRO A 194 -39.59 35.17 -13.54
N CYS A 195 -39.99 36.06 -12.63
CA CYS A 195 -40.79 35.68 -11.46
C CYS A 195 -42.15 35.13 -11.94
N ASN A 196 -42.58 33.97 -11.44
CA ASN A 196 -43.79 33.30 -11.94
C ASN A 196 -45.11 33.97 -11.53
N VAL A 197 -45.06 35.03 -10.72
CA VAL A 197 -46.19 35.86 -10.33
C VAL A 197 -45.95 37.30 -10.77
N LEU A 198 -47.01 38.02 -11.13
CA LEU A 198 -46.95 39.43 -11.51
C LEU A 198 -46.73 40.36 -10.32
N CYS A 199 -47.09 39.92 -9.11
CA CYS A 199 -46.99 40.68 -7.86
C CYS A 199 -46.85 39.72 -6.66
N GLY A 200 -46.14 40.16 -5.62
CA GLY A 200 -45.96 39.40 -4.37
C GLY A 200 -44.91 38.30 -4.45
N ARG A 201 -45.02 37.30 -3.56
CA ARG A 201 -44.09 36.17 -3.47
C ARG A 201 -44.32 35.16 -4.59
N GLY A 202 -43.32 34.99 -5.45
CA GLY A 202 -43.23 33.93 -6.45
C GLY A 202 -41.93 33.15 -6.35
N VAL A 203 -41.61 32.41 -7.41
CA VAL A 203 -40.42 31.59 -7.58
C VAL A 203 -39.79 31.82 -8.95
N GLN A 204 -38.50 32.12 -8.98
CA GLN A 204 -37.66 32.05 -10.18
C GLN A 204 -36.95 30.69 -10.22
N LYS A 205 -36.64 30.22 -11.42
CA LYS A 205 -35.97 28.92 -11.66
C LYS A 205 -34.76 29.12 -12.57
N ARG A 206 -33.72 28.31 -12.37
CA ARG A 206 -32.65 28.09 -13.35
C ARG A 206 -32.26 26.62 -13.41
N SER A 207 -31.69 26.20 -14.51
CA SER A 207 -31.35 24.79 -14.79
C SER A 207 -29.91 24.63 -15.28
N ARG A 208 -29.39 23.43 -15.17
CA ARG A 208 -28.11 22.98 -15.74
C ARG A 208 -28.24 21.53 -16.20
N THR A 209 -27.50 21.15 -17.25
CA THR A 209 -27.52 19.81 -17.84
C THR A 209 -26.20 19.08 -17.61
N CYS A 210 -26.23 17.75 -17.60
CA CYS A 210 -25.05 16.92 -17.39
C CYS A 210 -24.33 16.68 -18.73
N THR A 211 -23.69 17.73 -19.26
CA THR A 211 -23.26 17.81 -20.66
C THR A 211 -21.91 18.51 -20.87
N ASN A 212 -21.18 18.86 -19.80
CA ASN A 212 -19.91 19.58 -19.89
C ASN A 212 -18.84 18.99 -18.93
N PRO A 213 -18.23 17.85 -19.26
CA PRO A 213 -18.55 16.96 -20.40
C PRO A 213 -19.80 16.10 -20.13
N ALA A 214 -20.31 15.43 -21.16
CA ALA A 214 -21.33 14.38 -20.99
C ALA A 214 -20.66 13.08 -20.49
N PRO A 215 -21.33 12.26 -19.66
CA PRO A 215 -20.79 10.98 -19.22
C PRO A 215 -20.67 9.99 -20.38
N LEU A 216 -19.54 9.27 -20.46
CA LEU A 216 -19.24 8.27 -21.50
C LEU A 216 -18.65 6.99 -20.90
N ASN A 217 -18.84 5.86 -21.60
CA ASN A 217 -18.29 4.53 -21.28
C ASN A 217 -18.51 4.10 -19.81
N GLY A 218 -19.71 4.32 -19.27
CA GLY A 218 -20.08 3.96 -17.89
C GLY A 218 -19.71 5.00 -16.83
N GLY A 219 -19.03 6.09 -17.20
CA GLY A 219 -18.65 7.16 -16.27
C GLY A 219 -19.83 7.80 -15.53
N ALA A 220 -19.57 8.28 -14.31
CA ALA A 220 -20.59 8.69 -13.37
C ALA A 220 -21.43 9.88 -13.85
N PHE A 221 -22.74 9.87 -13.55
CA PHE A 221 -23.61 11.03 -13.78
C PHE A 221 -23.31 12.17 -12.81
N CYS A 222 -23.58 13.41 -13.25
CA CYS A 222 -23.29 14.62 -12.50
C CYS A 222 -24.03 14.69 -11.16
N GLU A 223 -23.30 14.96 -10.08
CA GLU A 223 -23.85 14.94 -8.72
C GLU A 223 -24.65 16.22 -8.35
N GLY A 224 -25.78 16.04 -7.66
CA GLY A 224 -26.61 17.11 -7.13
C GLY A 224 -27.74 17.57 -8.07
N MET A 225 -28.36 18.71 -7.75
CA MET A 225 -29.59 19.13 -8.43
C MET A 225 -29.33 19.75 -9.81
N SER A 226 -30.12 19.35 -10.81
CA SER A 226 -30.16 19.95 -12.16
C SER A 226 -31.01 21.23 -12.25
N VAL A 227 -31.84 21.52 -11.24
CA VAL A 227 -32.74 22.69 -11.20
C VAL A 227 -32.65 23.37 -9.83
N GLN A 228 -32.39 24.67 -9.83
CA GLN A 228 -32.44 25.53 -8.63
C GLN A 228 -33.69 26.41 -8.67
N LYS A 229 -34.24 26.72 -7.49
CA LYS A 229 -35.42 27.57 -7.30
C LYS A 229 -35.13 28.59 -6.19
N ILE A 230 -35.47 29.85 -6.40
CA ILE A 230 -35.36 30.91 -5.37
C ILE A 230 -36.66 31.72 -5.34
N THR A 231 -37.07 32.14 -4.15
CA THR A 231 -38.25 33.00 -3.95
C THR A 231 -37.97 34.42 -4.43
N CYS A 232 -38.80 34.92 -5.33
CA CYS A 232 -38.78 36.31 -5.81
C CYS A 232 -39.93 37.11 -5.20
N ASN A 233 -39.72 38.41 -4.95
CA ASN A 233 -40.77 39.35 -4.62
C ASN A 233 -41.00 40.27 -5.83
N ALA A 234 -42.03 39.99 -6.62
CA ALA A 234 -42.47 40.90 -7.66
C ALA A 234 -43.14 42.13 -7.02
N LEU A 235 -42.72 43.33 -7.39
CA LEU A 235 -43.22 44.57 -6.80
C LEU A 235 -44.72 44.74 -7.11
N CYS A 236 -45.56 44.68 -6.07
CA CYS A 236 -47.00 44.84 -6.22
C CYS A 236 -47.35 46.26 -6.69
N PRO A 237 -48.26 46.43 -7.67
CA PRO A 237 -48.96 47.69 -7.88
C PRO A 237 -49.57 48.19 -6.57
N ILE A 238 -49.35 49.47 -6.26
CA ILE A 238 -50.00 50.17 -5.16
C ILE A 238 -50.87 51.23 -5.81
N ASP A 239 -52.18 51.00 -5.83
CA ASP A 239 -53.16 51.99 -6.29
C ASP A 239 -53.13 53.21 -5.35
N GLY A 240 -53.17 54.40 -5.92
CA GLY A 240 -53.14 55.65 -5.17
C GLY A 240 -54.45 55.90 -4.43
N ALA A 241 -54.37 56.43 -3.22
CA ALA A 241 -55.53 56.95 -2.51
C ALA A 241 -55.35 58.42 -2.10
N TRP A 242 -56.48 59.12 -2.08
CA TRP A 242 -56.58 60.51 -1.66
C TRP A 242 -56.28 60.64 -0.16
N ASP A 243 -55.45 61.63 0.19
CA ASP A 243 -55.40 62.11 1.56
C ASP A 243 -56.72 62.84 1.94
N LYS A 244 -56.85 63.17 3.21
CA LYS A 244 -57.85 64.11 3.71
C LYS A 244 -57.76 65.42 2.92
N TRP A 245 -58.91 66.01 2.66
CA TRP A 245 -58.97 67.37 2.14
C TRP A 245 -58.28 68.34 3.11
N SER A 246 -57.65 69.38 2.56
CA SER A 246 -57.28 70.56 3.32
C SER A 246 -58.52 71.17 4.00
N GLU A 247 -58.28 71.97 5.03
CA GLU A 247 -59.28 72.95 5.44
C GLU A 247 -59.64 73.86 4.27
N TRP A 248 -60.87 74.37 4.28
CA TRP A 248 -61.32 75.33 3.28
C TRP A 248 -60.55 76.65 3.41
N THR A 249 -60.15 77.23 2.28
CA THR A 249 -59.62 78.60 2.25
C THR A 249 -60.67 79.61 2.68
N LEU A 250 -60.20 80.77 3.17
CA LEU A 250 -61.07 81.92 3.41
C LEU A 250 -61.76 82.34 2.10
N CYS A 251 -63.03 82.72 2.21
CA CYS A 251 -63.87 83.12 1.08
C CYS A 251 -63.18 84.24 0.26
N ASN A 252 -62.92 83.98 -1.02
CA ASN A 252 -62.18 84.91 -1.87
C ASN A 252 -63.06 86.07 -2.37
N SER A 253 -62.45 87.07 -3.03
CA SER A 253 -63.17 88.22 -3.61
C SER A 253 -64.07 87.89 -4.81
N GLN A 254 -64.09 86.64 -5.25
CA GLN A 254 -65.03 86.09 -6.25
C GLN A 254 -66.12 85.22 -5.59
N CYS A 255 -66.18 85.20 -4.25
CA CYS A 255 -67.15 84.48 -3.42
C CYS A 255 -67.08 82.95 -3.50
N GLU A 256 -65.90 82.43 -3.84
CA GLU A 256 -65.57 81.01 -3.79
C GLU A 256 -64.64 80.70 -2.61
N ARG A 257 -64.85 79.55 -1.99
CA ARG A 257 -63.86 78.88 -1.13
C ARG A 257 -63.33 77.66 -1.86
N GLN A 258 -62.07 77.33 -1.63
CA GLN A 258 -61.38 76.21 -2.29
C GLN A 258 -60.73 75.32 -1.24
N ARG A 259 -60.60 74.03 -1.56
CA ARG A 259 -59.79 73.07 -0.81
C ARG A 259 -59.12 72.10 -1.77
N SER A 260 -57.94 71.64 -1.40
CA SER A 260 -57.16 70.69 -2.20
C SER A 260 -56.92 69.39 -1.43
N ARG A 261 -56.56 68.34 -2.15
CA ARG A 261 -56.11 67.05 -1.61
C ARG A 261 -55.07 66.45 -2.55
N GLU A 262 -54.12 65.74 -1.98
CA GLU A 262 -53.09 65.06 -2.75
C GLU A 262 -53.36 63.55 -2.87
N CYS A 263 -52.94 62.98 -3.99
CA CYS A 263 -52.96 61.54 -4.23
C CYS A 263 -51.71 60.89 -3.61
N ASN A 264 -51.52 61.06 -2.29
CA ASN A 264 -50.28 60.73 -1.59
C ASN A 264 -50.43 59.68 -0.46
N SER A 265 -51.64 59.24 -0.13
CA SER A 265 -51.96 58.49 1.10
C SER A 265 -52.68 57.14 0.87
N PRO A 266 -52.03 56.15 0.23
CA PRO A 266 -50.65 56.16 -0.26
C PRO A 266 -50.53 56.70 -1.69
N ALA A 267 -49.33 57.16 -2.05
CA ALA A 267 -49.00 57.57 -3.41
C ALA A 267 -48.96 56.35 -4.37
N PRO A 268 -49.46 56.48 -5.61
CA PRO A 268 -49.48 55.38 -6.57
C PRO A 268 -48.07 54.92 -6.95
N ARG A 269 -47.81 53.61 -6.86
CA ARG A 269 -46.48 53.02 -7.12
C ARG A 269 -46.57 51.71 -7.91
N HIS A 270 -45.46 51.36 -8.57
CA HIS A 270 -45.30 50.12 -9.36
C HIS A 270 -46.42 49.87 -10.40
N ARG A 271 -46.86 50.92 -11.10
CA ARG A 271 -48.00 50.91 -12.05
C ARG A 271 -49.39 50.66 -11.44
N GLY A 272 -49.58 50.94 -10.15
CA GLY A 272 -50.93 51.09 -9.59
C GLY A 272 -51.67 52.29 -10.20
N LYS A 273 -53.00 52.29 -10.05
CA LYS A 273 -53.91 53.32 -10.58
C LYS A 273 -53.68 54.67 -9.92
N MET A 274 -53.90 55.74 -10.67
CA MET A 274 -54.00 57.10 -10.12
C MET A 274 -55.34 57.27 -9.38
N CYS A 275 -55.38 58.20 -8.43
CA CYS A 275 -56.61 58.50 -7.68
C CYS A 275 -57.71 59.06 -8.59
N GLU A 276 -58.95 58.61 -8.40
CA GLU A 276 -60.09 58.98 -9.25
C GLU A 276 -60.87 60.19 -8.69
N GLY A 277 -61.26 61.12 -9.58
CA GLY A 277 -61.90 62.40 -9.23
C GLY A 277 -60.95 63.58 -9.15
N ASN A 278 -61.45 64.76 -8.74
CA ASN A 278 -60.67 65.99 -8.75
C ASN A 278 -59.75 66.11 -7.51
N SER A 279 -58.56 66.68 -7.67
CA SER A 279 -57.64 67.08 -6.59
C SER A 279 -58.06 68.37 -5.88
N GLU A 280 -58.89 69.19 -6.53
CA GLU A 280 -59.39 70.48 -6.02
C GLU A 280 -60.92 70.48 -6.02
N ALA A 281 -61.50 71.13 -5.03
CA ALA A 281 -62.94 71.36 -4.91
C ALA A 281 -63.19 72.84 -4.58
N THR A 282 -64.13 73.42 -5.32
CA THR A 282 -64.56 74.82 -5.20
C THR A 282 -66.03 74.86 -4.80
N GLU A 283 -66.39 75.76 -3.88
CA GLU A 283 -67.76 75.90 -3.37
C GLU A 283 -68.08 77.38 -3.11
N ASN A 284 -69.33 77.78 -3.35
CA ASN A 284 -69.76 79.15 -3.07
C ASN A 284 -69.93 79.35 -1.56
N CYS A 285 -69.21 80.32 -1.00
CA CYS A 285 -69.20 80.61 0.45
C CYS A 285 -70.21 81.69 0.88
N THR A 286 -71.10 82.13 -0.01
CA THR A 286 -72.01 83.27 0.19
C THR A 286 -73.47 82.99 -0.17
N ASP A 287 -73.82 81.72 -0.44
CA ASP A 287 -75.19 81.23 -0.70
C ASP A 287 -75.98 82.05 -1.75
N GLY A 288 -75.28 82.58 -2.75
CA GLY A 288 -75.84 83.32 -3.89
C GLY A 288 -75.88 84.85 -3.76
N LEU A 289 -75.46 85.44 -2.64
CA LEU A 289 -75.56 86.91 -2.40
C LEU A 289 -74.47 87.76 -3.07
N CYS A 290 -73.61 87.19 -3.92
CA CYS A 290 -72.44 87.86 -4.48
C CYS A 290 -72.67 88.44 -5.88
N THR A 291 -72.89 89.76 -5.96
CA THR A 291 -73.16 90.47 -7.23
C THR A 291 -71.89 91.02 -7.89
N GLN A 292 -71.43 90.41 -8.98
CA GLN A 292 -70.30 90.93 -9.77
C GLN A 292 -70.66 92.17 -10.59
N SER A 293 -69.79 93.19 -10.57
CA SER A 293 -69.73 94.24 -11.60
C SER A 293 -68.73 93.83 -12.70
N LYS A 294 -69.21 93.66 -13.94
CA LYS A 294 -68.37 93.25 -15.08
C LYS A 294 -67.56 94.41 -15.65
N ALA A 295 -66.31 94.12 -16.03
CA ALA A 295 -65.56 94.87 -17.03
C ALA A 295 -64.77 93.92 -17.95
N PHE A 296 -64.85 94.18 -19.26
CA PHE A 296 -64.15 93.55 -20.39
C PHE A 296 -63.58 94.70 -21.25
N PRO A 297 -62.77 94.49 -22.32
CA PRO A 297 -61.99 93.32 -22.74
C PRO A 297 -60.51 93.63 -23.10
N ARG A 298 -59.66 92.59 -23.23
CA ARG A 298 -58.49 92.43 -24.14
C ARG A 298 -57.78 91.11 -23.79
N SER A 299 -57.10 90.38 -24.69
CA SER A 299 -57.08 90.38 -26.16
C SER A 299 -56.79 88.96 -26.63
N SER A 300 -57.27 88.57 -27.81
CA SER A 300 -56.67 87.44 -28.55
C SER A 300 -55.25 87.82 -28.98
N ASN A 301 -54.29 86.87 -28.94
CA ASN A 301 -53.63 86.37 -30.16
C ASN A 301 -52.53 85.29 -29.94
N ASP A 302 -52.37 84.46 -30.99
CA ASP A 302 -51.14 83.86 -31.52
C ASP A 302 -50.35 82.81 -30.69
N VAL A 303 -50.96 81.63 -30.57
CA VAL A 303 -50.24 80.35 -30.51
C VAL A 303 -49.58 80.06 -31.87
N ALA A 304 -48.40 80.63 -32.17
CA ALA A 304 -47.71 80.37 -33.45
C ALA A 304 -46.18 80.66 -33.52
N LEU A 305 -45.36 80.51 -32.45
CA LEU A 305 -43.90 80.74 -32.61
C LEU A 305 -42.89 79.85 -31.84
N TYR A 306 -43.30 79.05 -30.84
CA TYR A 306 -42.35 78.27 -30.02
C TYR A 306 -42.36 76.74 -30.22
N SER A 307 -43.24 76.20 -31.06
CA SER A 307 -43.31 74.75 -31.35
C SER A 307 -42.16 74.23 -32.23
N GLY A 308 -41.48 75.10 -33.00
CA GLY A 308 -40.42 74.70 -33.93
C GLY A 308 -39.09 74.31 -33.27
N LEU A 309 -38.70 74.95 -32.17
CA LEU A 309 -37.38 74.77 -31.55
C LEU A 309 -37.25 73.44 -30.78
N GLY A 310 -38.32 72.96 -30.14
CA GLY A 310 -38.29 71.69 -29.40
C GLY A 310 -38.10 70.47 -30.30
N ALA A 311 -38.76 70.45 -31.48
CA ALA A 311 -38.69 69.33 -32.41
C ALA A 311 -37.28 69.10 -32.98
N GLY A 312 -36.56 70.18 -33.30
CA GLY A 312 -35.19 70.10 -33.85
C GLY A 312 -34.20 69.46 -32.87
N ILE A 313 -34.27 69.83 -31.58
CA ILE A 313 -33.37 69.31 -30.54
C ILE A 313 -33.57 67.80 -30.34
N ILE A 314 -34.83 67.34 -30.34
CA ILE A 314 -35.17 65.91 -30.20
C ILE A 314 -34.71 65.11 -31.42
N ALA A 315 -34.89 65.64 -32.64
CA ALA A 315 -34.45 64.98 -33.87
C ALA A 315 -32.92 64.80 -33.93
N VAL A 316 -32.15 65.82 -33.52
CA VAL A 316 -30.67 65.73 -33.47
C VAL A 316 -30.21 64.71 -32.43
N ALA A 317 -30.84 64.66 -31.25
CA ALA A 317 -30.50 63.68 -30.21
C ALA A 317 -30.71 62.23 -30.70
N ILE A 318 -31.83 61.94 -31.38
CA ILE A 318 -32.13 60.62 -31.95
C ILE A 318 -31.10 60.24 -33.03
N LEU A 319 -30.71 61.19 -33.88
CA LEU A 319 -29.74 60.96 -34.96
C LEU A 319 -28.33 60.65 -34.41
N VAL A 320 -27.90 61.33 -33.35
CA VAL A 320 -26.61 61.04 -32.67
C VAL A 320 -26.62 59.62 -32.06
N VAL A 321 -27.72 59.22 -31.42
CA VAL A 321 -27.85 57.85 -30.87
C VAL A 321 -27.85 56.80 -31.97
N ALA A 322 -28.53 57.04 -33.09
CA ALA A 322 -28.52 56.15 -34.25
C ALA A 322 -27.11 55.98 -34.85
N VAL A 323 -26.33 57.07 -34.98
CA VAL A 323 -24.94 57.02 -35.48
C VAL A 323 -24.01 56.30 -34.50
N MET A 324 -24.20 56.46 -33.18
CA MET A 324 -23.46 55.72 -32.15
C MET A 324 -23.70 54.21 -32.25
N LEU A 325 -24.96 53.79 -32.38
CA LEU A 325 -25.32 52.37 -32.54
C LEU A 325 -24.79 51.80 -33.87
N TYR A 326 -24.91 52.53 -34.98
CA TYR A 326 -24.40 52.13 -36.28
C TYR A 326 -22.87 51.99 -36.31
N ARG A 327 -22.14 52.87 -35.60
CA ARG A 327 -20.67 52.74 -35.44
C ARG A 327 -20.29 51.54 -34.57
N LYS A 328 -21.02 51.27 -33.47
CA LYS A 328 -20.74 50.11 -32.61
C LYS A 328 -20.92 48.78 -33.36
N ASN A 329 -21.94 48.68 -34.20
CA ASN A 329 -22.26 47.46 -34.95
C ASN A 329 -21.36 47.18 -36.18
N ARG A 330 -20.25 47.92 -36.34
CA ARG A 330 -19.30 47.79 -37.47
C ARG A 330 -17.84 47.60 -37.03
N SER A 331 -17.62 47.25 -35.76
CA SER A 331 -16.29 47.11 -35.15
C SER A 331 -15.74 45.67 -35.10
N GLU A 332 -16.50 44.68 -35.59
CA GLU A 332 -16.22 43.26 -35.37
C GLU A 332 -16.52 42.44 -36.63
N TYR A 333 -15.77 42.72 -37.71
CA TYR A 333 -15.64 41.84 -38.88
C TYR A 333 -14.30 42.08 -39.59
N GLY A 334 -13.57 40.99 -39.86
CA GLY A 334 -12.19 40.98 -40.34
C GLY A 334 -11.31 40.17 -39.37
N VAL A 335 -10.61 39.11 -39.78
CA VAL A 335 -10.33 38.61 -41.14
C VAL A 335 -10.46 37.08 -41.20
N ASP A 336 -11.08 36.54 -42.26
CA ASP A 336 -11.12 35.11 -42.55
C ASP A 336 -9.80 34.60 -43.15
N VAL A 337 -9.38 33.38 -42.78
CA VAL A 337 -8.30 32.65 -43.47
C VAL A 337 -8.71 31.19 -43.72
N ILE A 338 -9.39 31.01 -44.86
CA ILE A 338 -9.37 29.89 -45.82
C ILE A 338 -9.53 28.44 -45.28
N ASP A 339 -10.58 27.80 -45.80
CA ASP A 339 -10.96 26.38 -45.76
C ASP A 339 -9.86 25.30 -45.91
N SER A 340 -10.15 24.11 -45.34
CA SER A 340 -10.38 22.91 -46.16
C SER A 340 -11.11 21.77 -45.43
N SER A 341 -12.34 21.48 -45.89
CA SER A 341 -12.88 20.17 -46.33
C SER A 341 -12.60 18.85 -45.55
N ALA A 342 -13.53 17.90 -45.37
CA ALA A 342 -14.98 17.84 -45.66
C ALA A 342 -15.62 16.50 -45.12
N LEU A 343 -16.94 16.33 -45.35
CA LEU A 343 -17.75 15.08 -45.41
C LEU A 343 -18.56 14.56 -44.18
N THR A 344 -19.89 14.58 -44.36
CA THR A 344 -20.94 13.60 -43.88
C THR A 344 -21.19 13.42 -42.36
N GLY A 345 -22.41 13.19 -41.85
CA GLY A 345 -23.79 13.15 -42.41
C GLY A 345 -24.78 13.91 -41.47
N GLY A 346 -26.11 13.97 -41.65
CA GLY A 346 -27.05 12.93 -42.07
C GLY A 346 -27.38 12.01 -40.88
N PHE A 347 -28.59 11.96 -40.26
CA PHE A 347 -29.92 12.48 -40.65
C PHE A 347 -30.76 12.94 -39.41
N GLN A 348 -32.02 13.36 -39.65
CA GLN A 348 -32.91 14.02 -38.68
C GLN A 348 -33.58 13.09 -37.64
N SER A 349 -34.03 13.68 -36.52
CA SER A 349 -34.94 13.07 -35.54
C SER A 349 -36.33 13.74 -35.55
N PHE A 350 -37.40 12.96 -35.42
CA PHE A 350 -38.79 13.43 -35.35
C PHE A 350 -39.49 13.02 -34.05
N ASN A 351 -40.45 13.84 -33.62
CA ASN A 351 -41.19 13.75 -32.36
C ASN A 351 -42.48 12.90 -32.48
N PHE A 352 -42.94 12.25 -31.39
CA PHE A 352 -43.99 12.84 -30.53
C PHE A 352 -44.44 12.06 -29.28
N LYS A 353 -44.74 12.84 -28.22
CA LYS A 353 -45.76 12.69 -27.16
C LYS A 353 -45.95 11.37 -26.39
N THR A 354 -45.79 11.48 -25.07
CA THR A 354 -46.49 10.69 -24.06
C THR A 354 -47.96 11.13 -23.90
N THR A 355 -48.81 10.21 -23.42
CA THR A 355 -50.22 10.49 -23.00
C THR A 355 -50.48 9.86 -21.61
N ARG A 356 -51.52 10.30 -20.90
CA ARG A 356 -51.77 10.09 -19.46
C ARG A 356 -52.89 9.09 -19.12
N GLN A 357 -52.87 8.66 -17.86
CA GLN A 357 -54.00 8.22 -16.99
C GLN A 357 -54.66 6.85 -17.22
N GLY A 358 -55.03 6.20 -16.10
CA GLY A 358 -55.97 5.07 -16.06
C GLY A 358 -55.72 4.03 -14.96
N ASN A 359 -56.41 4.15 -13.82
CA ASN A 359 -56.70 3.07 -12.86
C ASN A 359 -57.99 3.52 -12.13
N PRO A 360 -59.02 2.68 -11.89
CA PRO A 360 -58.89 1.54 -10.97
C PRO A 360 -59.73 0.26 -11.27
N LEU A 361 -59.38 -0.83 -10.57
CA LEU A 361 -60.25 -1.89 -9.97
C LEU A 361 -61.41 -2.54 -10.77
N LEU A 362 -61.38 -3.89 -10.84
CA LEU A 362 -62.42 -4.78 -10.27
C LEU A 362 -61.93 -6.25 -10.14
N LEU A 363 -62.70 -7.10 -9.44
CA LEU A 363 -62.43 -8.53 -9.14
C LEU A 363 -62.95 -9.43 -10.32
N ASN A 364 -62.79 -10.78 -10.39
CA ASN A 364 -62.69 -11.81 -9.34
C ASN A 364 -62.21 -13.22 -9.82
N SER A 365 -61.59 -13.99 -8.91
CA SER A 365 -61.59 -15.47 -8.72
C SER A 365 -61.63 -16.51 -9.87
N SER A 366 -60.69 -17.48 -9.87
CA SER A 366 -60.89 -18.92 -9.48
C SER A 366 -60.19 -20.04 -10.31
N MET A 367 -59.81 -21.10 -9.56
CA MET A 367 -59.57 -22.54 -9.90
C MET A 367 -58.27 -23.08 -10.56
N GLN A 368 -57.79 -24.15 -9.91
CA GLN A 368 -56.76 -25.18 -10.21
C GLN A 368 -57.48 -26.50 -10.65
N PRO A 369 -56.87 -27.71 -10.84
CA PRO A 369 -55.54 -28.24 -10.44
C PRO A 369 -54.74 -28.80 -11.68
N ASP A 370 -53.85 -29.82 -11.72
CA ASP A 370 -53.47 -30.90 -10.77
C ASP A 370 -52.00 -31.42 -10.92
N LEU A 371 -51.64 -32.49 -10.18
CA LEU A 371 -50.40 -32.53 -9.38
C LEU A 371 -49.75 -33.94 -9.17
N THR A 372 -48.65 -34.29 -9.87
CA THR A 372 -47.74 -35.44 -9.53
C THR A 372 -46.27 -35.12 -9.88
N VAL A 373 -45.24 -35.05 -9.02
CA VAL A 373 -44.81 -35.72 -7.77
C VAL A 373 -43.94 -36.98 -7.98
N GLY A 374 -42.69 -36.91 -7.52
CA GLY A 374 -41.70 -38.00 -7.43
C GLY A 374 -40.43 -37.50 -6.70
N ARG A 375 -39.75 -38.33 -5.89
CA ARG A 375 -38.80 -37.82 -4.86
C ARG A 375 -37.61 -38.76 -4.54
N THR A 376 -36.42 -38.18 -4.44
CA THR A 376 -35.25 -38.56 -3.57
C THR A 376 -34.44 -39.87 -3.77
N TYR A 377 -33.16 -39.74 -3.36
CA TYR A 377 -32.23 -40.71 -2.73
C TYR A 377 -31.26 -41.62 -3.53
N SER A 378 -29.97 -41.46 -3.15
CA SER A 378 -28.85 -42.44 -3.08
C SER A 378 -28.17 -43.04 -4.33
N THR A 379 -26.86 -43.24 -4.16
CA THR A 379 -25.87 -44.01 -4.93
C THR A 379 -26.15 -45.54 -4.89
N PRO A 380 -25.65 -46.39 -5.83
CA PRO A 380 -24.25 -46.89 -5.76
C PRO A 380 -23.56 -47.37 -7.07
N LEU A 381 -22.24 -47.60 -6.94
CA LEU A 381 -21.34 -48.66 -7.46
C LEU A 381 -21.47 -49.34 -8.86
N CYS A 382 -20.32 -49.87 -9.31
CA CYS A 382 -20.03 -50.44 -10.63
C CYS A 382 -20.48 -51.90 -10.86
N PHE A 383 -20.69 -52.29 -12.12
CA PHE A 383 -20.37 -53.58 -12.80
C PHE A 383 -20.73 -53.42 -14.32
N GLN A 384 -20.32 -54.22 -15.31
CA GLN A 384 -19.00 -54.73 -15.75
C GLN A 384 -19.17 -55.36 -17.18
N ASP A 385 -18.12 -55.31 -18.00
CA ASP A 385 -17.74 -56.28 -19.06
C ASP A 385 -18.30 -56.28 -20.51
N SER A 386 -17.48 -56.93 -21.36
CA SER A 386 -17.66 -57.45 -22.73
C SER A 386 -17.56 -56.51 -23.95
N ALA A 387 -17.04 -56.94 -25.11
CA ALA A 387 -16.00 -57.95 -25.44
C ALA A 387 -15.65 -57.92 -26.96
N ASP A 388 -14.35 -57.89 -27.32
CA ASP A 388 -13.72 -58.46 -28.55
C ASP A 388 -12.20 -58.08 -28.50
N LYS A 389 -11.21 -58.98 -28.66
CA LYS A 389 -10.71 -59.70 -29.87
C LYS A 389 -10.02 -58.79 -30.91
N ASP A 390 -8.84 -59.10 -31.47
CA ASP A 390 -7.95 -60.29 -31.42
C ASP A 390 -6.46 -59.84 -31.41
N LEU A 391 -5.58 -60.40 -30.57
CA LEU A 391 -4.57 -61.47 -30.86
C LEU A 391 -3.22 -61.01 -31.48
N PHE A 392 -2.11 -61.09 -30.73
CA PHE A 392 -0.87 -61.87 -31.05
C PHE A 392 0.28 -61.67 -30.02
N ASP A 393 1.09 -62.72 -29.85
CA ASP A 393 2.18 -62.97 -28.87
C ASP A 393 3.53 -63.25 -29.63
N PRO A 394 4.70 -63.55 -29.01
CA PRO A 394 5.31 -63.14 -27.73
C PRO A 394 6.86 -62.85 -27.80
N LEU A 395 7.47 -62.65 -26.61
CA LEU A 395 8.84 -62.95 -26.09
C LEU A 395 9.83 -63.86 -26.91
N PRO A 396 11.19 -63.84 -26.69
CA PRO A 396 11.82 -63.87 -25.35
C PRO A 396 13.24 -63.27 -25.09
N ASP A 397 13.60 -63.39 -23.80
CA ASP A 397 14.89 -63.29 -23.08
C ASP A 397 16.19 -63.77 -23.80
N ILE A 398 17.33 -63.24 -23.33
CA ILE A 398 18.48 -64.06 -22.88
C ILE A 398 19.32 -63.31 -21.81
N LYS A 399 19.89 -64.06 -20.85
CA LYS A 399 20.58 -63.57 -19.65
C LYS A 399 22.06 -63.99 -19.61
N VAL A 400 22.87 -63.29 -18.79
CA VAL A 400 23.84 -63.81 -17.77
C VAL A 400 24.49 -62.59 -17.07
N LYS A 401 24.30 -62.31 -15.76
CA LYS A 401 24.92 -62.90 -14.53
C LYS A 401 26.44 -62.53 -14.44
N VAL A 402 27.05 -62.13 -13.30
CA VAL A 402 27.10 -62.78 -11.97
C VAL A 402 27.58 -61.82 -10.83
N GLN A 403 26.89 -61.81 -9.67
CA GLN A 403 27.32 -61.38 -8.29
C GLN A 403 27.83 -59.93 -8.06
N SER A 404 27.84 -59.33 -6.85
CA SER A 404 27.09 -59.45 -5.56
C SER A 404 27.54 -58.23 -4.69
N SER A 405 26.91 -57.74 -3.61
CA SER A 405 25.84 -58.17 -2.69
C SER A 405 24.95 -56.94 -2.34
N PHE A 406 24.15 -56.79 -1.27
CA PHE A 406 23.77 -57.56 -0.06
C PHE A 406 22.30 -57.18 0.26
N MET A 407 21.49 -58.09 0.82
CA MET A 407 20.06 -57.83 1.17
C MET A 407 19.96 -57.23 2.60
N VAL A 408 18.88 -56.60 3.08
CA VAL A 408 17.46 -57.04 3.17
C VAL A 408 16.51 -55.83 3.17
N SER A 409 15.23 -56.06 2.86
CA SER A 409 14.16 -55.04 2.77
C SER A 409 12.91 -55.46 3.59
N LEU A 410 11.91 -54.57 3.64
CA LEU A 410 10.56 -54.75 4.20
C LEU A 410 10.48 -54.70 5.76
N GLY A 411 9.40 -54.21 6.38
CA GLY A 411 8.27 -53.46 5.80
C GLY A 411 7.06 -53.28 6.75
N VAL A 412 6.24 -52.26 6.46
CA VAL A 412 4.76 -52.18 6.65
C VAL A 412 4.14 -52.44 8.06
N ALA A 413 3.59 -51.35 8.63
CA ALA A 413 2.32 -51.24 9.39
C ALA A 413 2.19 -51.54 10.92
N GLU A 414 1.09 -50.97 11.43
CA GLU A 414 0.28 -51.28 12.61
C GLU A 414 0.65 -50.80 14.04
N ARG A 415 -0.34 -50.99 14.94
CA ARG A 415 -0.69 -50.11 16.08
C ARG A 415 -1.30 -50.92 17.23
N ALA A 416 -0.70 -50.89 18.41
CA ALA A 416 -1.30 -51.38 19.67
C ALA A 416 -0.62 -50.77 20.91
N GLU A 417 -1.24 -50.91 22.08
CA GLU A 417 -0.83 -50.31 23.37
C GLU A 417 -0.53 -51.38 24.45
N PHE A 418 -0.20 -50.93 25.67
CA PHE A 418 -0.16 -51.69 26.96
C PHE A 418 1.08 -52.57 27.27
N HIS A 419 1.50 -52.80 28.54
CA HIS A 419 1.01 -52.31 29.84
C HIS A 419 2.09 -52.19 30.96
N ALA A 420 2.04 -51.06 31.67
CA ALA A 420 2.39 -50.72 33.08
C ALA A 420 3.05 -51.71 34.08
N LYS A 421 3.89 -51.14 34.97
CA LYS A 421 3.95 -51.33 36.46
C LYS A 421 4.89 -50.27 37.08
N ALA A 422 4.79 -49.83 38.34
CA ALA A 422 3.90 -50.20 39.46
C ALA A 422 3.61 -49.01 40.41
N ALA A 423 2.70 -49.23 41.37
CA ALA A 423 2.54 -48.46 42.63
C ALA A 423 2.93 -49.39 43.82
N ALA A 424 2.92 -49.02 45.12
CA ALA A 424 2.29 -47.88 45.80
C ALA A 424 2.98 -47.54 47.17
N GLU A 425 2.59 -46.41 47.74
CA GLU A 425 2.40 -46.08 49.17
C GLU A 425 3.21 -46.80 50.28
N THR A 426 3.96 -46.04 51.08
CA THR A 426 3.69 -45.94 52.55
C THR A 426 4.26 -44.64 53.18
N PHE A 427 3.61 -44.15 54.22
CA PHE A 427 3.96 -43.02 55.12
C PHE A 427 4.01 -43.56 56.59
N PRO A 428 4.31 -42.80 57.67
CA PRO A 428 4.89 -41.43 57.79
C PRO A 428 5.99 -41.25 58.89
N ARG A 429 6.52 -40.00 58.99
CA ARG A 429 6.88 -39.20 60.21
C ARG A 429 8.34 -38.70 60.38
N ASP A 430 8.43 -37.39 60.64
CA ASP A 430 9.34 -36.65 61.54
C ASP A 430 10.87 -36.80 61.35
N LEU A 431 11.68 -35.74 61.12
CA LEU A 431 11.67 -34.40 61.74
C LEU A 431 12.46 -33.30 60.95
N SER A 432 11.94 -32.06 61.00
CA SER A 432 12.65 -30.74 61.08
C SER A 432 13.40 -30.06 59.89
N ARG A 433 12.91 -28.84 59.54
CA ARG A 433 13.59 -27.59 59.07
C ARG A 433 14.23 -27.53 57.66
N ASP A 434 13.73 -26.71 56.73
CA ASP A 434 13.77 -25.22 56.55
C ASP A 434 15.09 -24.76 55.89
N TYR A 435 15.17 -23.87 54.88
CA TYR A 435 14.27 -22.88 54.25
C TYR A 435 14.09 -23.18 52.72
N CYS A 436 13.25 -22.52 51.91
CA CYS A 436 12.54 -21.23 52.04
C CYS A 436 11.19 -21.21 51.29
N SER A 437 10.06 -21.04 51.99
CA SER A 437 8.82 -20.50 51.39
C SER A 437 7.76 -20.10 52.44
N THR A 438 7.19 -18.91 52.31
CA THR A 438 5.93 -18.45 52.92
C THR A 438 5.20 -17.62 51.84
N MET A 439 4.08 -18.08 51.28
CA MET A 439 2.69 -17.98 51.79
C MET A 439 2.18 -16.53 51.85
N ASP A 440 0.92 -16.23 51.51
CA ASP A 440 -0.30 -17.04 51.71
C ASP A 440 -1.37 -16.85 50.60
N ARG A 441 -2.41 -17.71 50.57
CA ARG A 441 -3.60 -17.61 49.71
C ARG A 441 -4.84 -18.27 50.34
N ARG A 442 -5.76 -17.49 50.92
CA ARG A 442 -7.12 -17.95 51.31
C ARG A 442 -8.27 -17.03 50.83
N LYS A 443 -9.51 -17.53 50.91
CA LYS A 443 -10.69 -17.01 50.20
C LYS A 443 -11.69 -16.24 51.09
N LYS A 444 -12.33 -15.24 50.47
CA LYS A 444 -13.67 -14.66 50.76
C LYS A 444 -13.94 -14.13 52.17
N GLY A 445 -13.95 -12.80 52.28
CA GLY A 445 -14.71 -11.99 53.26
C GLY A 445 -15.05 -10.64 52.63
N LEU A 446 -16.23 -10.07 52.91
CA LEU A 446 -16.68 -8.80 52.31
C LEU A 446 -16.34 -7.62 53.23
N LEU A 447 -15.35 -6.81 52.86
CA LEU A 447 -15.17 -5.45 53.36
C LEU A 447 -14.66 -4.55 52.23
N THR A 448 -15.33 -3.41 52.02
CA THR A 448 -14.94 -2.37 51.06
C THR A 448 -14.05 -1.33 51.74
N LEU A 449 -12.90 -1.02 51.15
CA LEU A 449 -12.18 0.23 51.43
C LEU A 449 -11.51 0.74 50.14
N ASN A 450 -11.63 2.04 49.88
CA ASN A 450 -11.19 2.64 48.63
C ASN A 450 -9.69 3.01 48.68
N GLY A 451 -8.95 2.72 47.61
CA GLY A 451 -7.56 3.14 47.42
C GLY A 451 -7.07 2.81 46.00
N PRO A 452 -6.37 3.71 45.29
CA PRO A 452 -6.05 3.53 43.88
C PRO A 452 -4.83 2.63 43.66
N PHE A 453 -5.05 1.40 43.22
CA PHE A 453 -3.98 0.53 42.72
C PHE A 453 -3.88 0.60 41.19
N ASN A 454 -2.69 0.92 40.69
CA ASN A 454 -2.41 0.94 39.25
C ASN A 454 -2.49 -0.46 38.64
N ILE A 455 -3.07 -0.55 37.45
CA ILE A 455 -3.14 -1.78 36.66
C ILE A 455 -1.72 -2.13 36.18
N CYS A 456 -1.20 -3.29 36.61
CA CYS A 456 0.13 -3.74 36.22
C CYS A 456 0.12 -4.29 34.78
N LYS A 457 1.06 -3.85 33.94
CA LYS A 457 1.16 -4.26 32.52
C LYS A 457 1.73 -5.67 32.38
N GLU A 458 1.31 -6.39 31.34
CA GLU A 458 1.82 -7.73 31.01
C GLU A 458 3.31 -7.70 30.64
N GLN A 459 4.07 -8.70 31.09
CA GLN A 459 5.48 -8.91 30.73
C GLN A 459 5.62 -10.18 29.87
N LEU A 460 6.22 -10.07 28.68
CA LEU A 460 6.54 -11.22 27.86
C LEU A 460 7.87 -11.82 28.34
N ARG A 461 7.80 -12.96 29.04
CA ARG A 461 8.94 -13.65 29.66
C ARG A 461 9.10 -15.07 29.13
N THR A 462 10.36 -15.44 28.88
CA THR A 462 10.77 -16.81 28.55
C THR A 462 11.95 -17.21 29.43
N THR A 463 12.00 -18.47 29.86
CA THR A 463 13.08 -19.03 30.69
C THR A 463 13.54 -20.36 30.12
N GLY A 464 14.85 -20.60 30.07
CA GLY A 464 15.45 -21.87 29.64
C GLY A 464 16.61 -22.27 30.54
N VAL A 465 16.88 -23.57 30.63
CA VAL A 465 18.02 -24.10 31.39
C VAL A 465 19.09 -24.55 30.40
N PHE A 466 20.29 -23.98 30.52
CA PHE A 466 21.42 -24.18 29.61
C PHE A 466 22.60 -24.77 30.37
N GLY A 467 23.38 -25.62 29.72
CA GLY A 467 24.64 -26.15 30.24
C GLY A 467 25.80 -25.88 29.27
N HIS A 468 26.88 -26.64 29.39
CA HIS A 468 28.08 -26.48 28.54
C HIS A 468 27.86 -26.50 27.00
N PRO A 469 26.80 -27.10 26.40
CA PRO A 469 26.61 -27.05 24.95
C PRO A 469 25.74 -25.85 24.52
N GLY A 470 25.43 -24.92 25.43
CA GLY A 470 24.70 -23.69 25.15
C GLY A 470 23.25 -23.89 24.70
N GLY A 471 22.69 -22.84 24.09
CA GLY A 471 21.40 -22.90 23.41
C GLY A 471 20.83 -21.53 23.02
N ARG A 472 19.59 -21.52 22.54
CA ARG A 472 18.85 -20.35 22.04
C ARG A 472 17.58 -20.16 22.86
N LEU A 473 17.29 -18.92 23.25
CA LEU A 473 16.07 -18.49 23.93
C LEU A 473 15.37 -17.44 23.06
N VAL A 474 14.07 -17.61 22.80
CA VAL A 474 13.28 -16.77 21.89
C VAL A 474 12.02 -16.34 22.63
N VAL A 475 11.75 -15.03 22.67
CA VAL A 475 10.45 -14.57 23.19
C VAL A 475 9.39 -14.79 22.10
N PRO A 476 8.36 -15.63 22.33
CA PRO A 476 7.40 -15.94 21.28
C PRO A 476 6.59 -14.69 20.92
N ASN A 477 6.28 -14.55 19.63
CA ASN A 477 5.56 -13.44 19.03
C ASN A 477 6.27 -12.07 19.01
N THR A 478 7.55 -11.94 19.40
CA THR A 478 8.29 -10.66 19.22
C THR A 478 9.21 -10.64 18.01
N GLY A 479 9.14 -11.68 17.16
CA GLY A 479 9.90 -11.84 15.91
C GLY A 479 11.38 -12.06 16.17
N ASP A 480 12.10 -10.97 16.41
CA ASP A 480 13.55 -10.90 16.31
C ASP A 480 14.25 -10.91 17.69
N THR A 481 13.49 -10.89 18.80
CA THR A 481 14.07 -10.87 20.15
C THR A 481 14.58 -12.24 20.59
N THR A 482 15.84 -12.51 20.28
CA THR A 482 16.48 -13.81 20.52
C THR A 482 17.79 -13.67 21.26
N LEU A 483 18.09 -14.62 22.14
CA LEU A 483 19.31 -14.70 22.94
C LEU A 483 20.02 -16.04 22.66
N PHE A 484 21.24 -15.99 22.14
CA PHE A 484 22.11 -17.13 21.92
C PHE A 484 23.12 -17.23 23.06
N SER A 485 22.88 -18.19 23.95
CA SER A 485 23.76 -18.53 25.05
C SER A 485 24.84 -19.49 24.57
N CYS A 486 25.95 -18.95 24.10
CA CYS A 486 27.19 -19.70 23.89
C CYS A 486 27.98 -19.67 25.21
N ILE A 487 27.83 -20.69 26.08
CA ILE A 487 28.60 -20.76 27.33
C ILE A 487 29.16 -22.17 27.55
N LEU A 488 30.48 -22.29 27.51
CA LEU A 488 31.21 -23.44 28.03
C LEU A 488 31.43 -23.29 29.53
N CYS A 489 30.35 -23.44 30.33
CA CYS A 489 30.46 -23.54 31.78
C CYS A 489 31.40 -24.69 32.19
N SER A 490 31.92 -24.63 33.42
CA SER A 490 32.55 -25.80 34.04
C SER A 490 31.58 -26.99 34.00
N VAL A 491 32.13 -28.19 33.76
CA VAL A 491 31.41 -29.36 33.21
C VAL A 491 30.27 -29.89 34.12
N SER A 492 30.14 -29.38 35.35
CA SER A 492 29.22 -29.85 36.39
C SER A 492 27.93 -29.03 36.60
N HIS A 493 27.74 -27.87 35.96
CA HIS A 493 26.59 -26.98 36.28
C HIS A 493 25.77 -26.52 35.09
N SER A 494 24.45 -26.48 35.29
CA SER A 494 23.45 -25.90 34.38
C SER A 494 22.87 -24.61 34.96
N VAL A 495 22.79 -23.56 34.15
CA VAL A 495 22.29 -22.24 34.53
C VAL A 495 20.88 -22.04 33.99
N CYS A 496 19.97 -21.54 34.82
CA CYS A 496 18.66 -21.05 34.35
C CYS A 496 18.81 -19.61 33.88
N VAL A 497 18.56 -19.35 32.59
CA VAL A 497 18.61 -18.01 31.98
C VAL A 497 17.19 -17.56 31.65
N CYS A 498 16.89 -16.32 32.00
CA CYS A 498 15.63 -15.64 31.75
C CYS A 498 15.83 -14.55 30.69
N LEU A 499 14.88 -14.42 29.76
CA LEU A 499 14.78 -13.34 28.78
C LEU A 499 13.38 -12.73 28.87
N CYS A 500 13.31 -11.42 29.10
CA CYS A 500 12.07 -10.65 29.18
C CYS A 500 12.09 -9.54 28.13
N VAL A 501 10.98 -9.36 27.42
CA VAL A 501 10.67 -8.08 26.77
C VAL A 501 9.80 -7.29 27.74
N CYS A 502 10.33 -6.17 28.19
CA CYS A 502 9.71 -5.30 29.17
C CYS A 502 8.97 -4.17 28.46
N HIS A 503 7.68 -3.98 28.78
CA HIS A 503 6.91 -2.80 28.32
C HIS A 503 7.29 -1.55 29.15
N GLY A 504 8.59 -1.27 29.21
CA GLY A 504 9.22 -0.30 30.09
C GLY A 504 8.74 1.13 29.83
N VAL A 505 8.54 1.88 30.91
CA VAL A 505 8.53 3.34 30.83
C VAL A 505 9.98 3.77 30.79
N PHE A 506 10.47 4.17 29.62
CA PHE A 506 11.75 4.87 29.52
C PHE A 506 11.54 6.26 30.14
N SER A 507 11.81 6.37 31.45
CA SER A 507 11.48 7.54 32.27
C SER A 507 12.47 8.69 32.05
N VAL A 508 12.66 9.08 30.79
CA VAL A 508 13.58 10.13 30.36
C VAL A 508 12.76 11.20 29.63
N GLN A 509 12.06 12.00 30.43
CA GLN A 509 11.97 13.43 30.14
C GLN A 509 13.24 14.09 30.71
N THR A 510 14.38 13.92 30.07
CA THR A 510 15.41 14.96 30.14
C THR A 510 14.90 16.12 29.30
N LEU A 511 14.68 17.29 29.91
CA LEU A 511 14.21 18.49 29.19
C LEU A 511 15.31 19.12 28.31
N GLU A 512 16.37 18.36 27.99
CA GLU A 512 17.65 18.83 27.46
C GLU A 512 18.20 17.98 26.29
N GLY A 513 17.56 16.84 25.94
CA GLY A 513 18.04 15.94 24.88
C GLY A 513 16.90 15.39 23.99
N CYS A 514 17.22 15.04 22.73
CA CYS A 514 16.25 14.58 21.72
C CYS A 514 16.21 13.05 21.55
N GLU A 515 16.65 12.30 22.57
CA GLU A 515 16.68 10.83 22.58
C GLU A 515 15.29 10.20 22.43
N ILE A 516 15.16 9.21 21.54
CA ILE A 516 14.01 8.32 21.47
C ILE A 516 14.40 6.84 21.58
N LEU A 517 13.51 6.04 22.13
CA LEU A 517 13.63 4.58 22.12
C LEU A 517 13.39 4.04 20.69
N LEU A 518 14.33 3.24 20.17
CA LEU A 518 14.28 2.68 18.81
C LEU A 518 13.81 1.21 18.75
N GLY A 519 13.76 0.52 19.89
CA GLY A 519 13.39 -0.90 20.02
C GLY A 519 13.00 -1.26 21.46
N PRO A 520 12.58 -2.51 21.75
CA PRO A 520 12.11 -2.89 23.10
C PRO A 520 13.19 -2.77 24.20
N GLU A 521 12.77 -2.55 25.46
CA GLU A 521 13.62 -2.87 26.63
C GLU A 521 13.70 -4.40 26.73
N VAL A 522 14.92 -4.94 26.61
CA VAL A 522 15.20 -6.38 26.70
C VAL A 522 16.03 -6.66 27.95
N THR A 523 15.49 -7.45 28.87
CA THR A 523 16.18 -7.88 30.08
C THR A 523 16.63 -9.33 29.95
N TYR A 524 17.90 -9.62 30.21
CA TYR A 524 18.38 -10.99 30.40
C TYR A 524 19.16 -11.15 31.71
N GLY A 525 19.05 -12.34 32.32
CA GLY A 525 19.61 -12.62 33.64
C GLY A 525 19.49 -14.09 34.06
N PRO A 526 19.82 -14.44 35.31
CA PRO A 526 19.91 -13.57 36.50
C PRO A 526 21.10 -12.58 36.50
N PRO A 527 21.01 -11.49 37.27
CA PRO A 527 22.15 -10.60 37.53
C PRO A 527 23.22 -11.33 38.36
N GLY A 528 24.49 -10.99 38.14
CA GLY A 528 25.62 -11.67 38.81
C GLY A 528 25.95 -13.05 38.25
N LEU A 529 25.52 -13.36 37.03
CA LEU A 529 25.96 -14.54 36.29
C LEU A 529 27.32 -14.26 35.61
N ASP A 530 28.36 -14.97 36.04
CA ASP A 530 29.67 -14.95 35.38
C ASP A 530 29.62 -15.70 34.05
N LEU A 531 29.90 -14.99 32.95
CA LEU A 531 29.88 -15.49 31.59
C LEU A 531 31.31 -15.75 31.09
N LEU A 532 31.60 -16.98 30.67
CA LEU A 532 32.92 -17.36 30.11
C LEU A 532 33.09 -17.00 28.62
N CYS A 533 32.00 -16.64 27.94
CA CYS A 533 31.94 -16.16 26.57
C CYS A 533 30.79 -15.15 26.45
N PRO A 534 30.87 -14.15 25.55
CA PRO A 534 29.80 -13.17 25.37
C PRO A 534 28.52 -13.80 24.80
N VAL A 535 27.39 -13.29 25.25
CA VAL A 535 26.06 -13.74 24.82
C VAL A 535 25.61 -12.89 23.63
N ALA A 536 25.19 -13.54 22.54
CA ALA A 536 24.68 -12.84 21.37
C ALA A 536 23.18 -12.57 21.50
N MET A 537 22.78 -11.32 21.62
CA MET A 537 21.39 -10.87 21.70
C MET A 537 20.97 -10.22 20.36
N THR A 538 19.72 -10.40 19.94
CA THR A 538 19.13 -9.66 18.82
C THR A 538 17.95 -8.83 19.31
N ILE A 539 17.88 -7.58 18.86
CA ILE A 539 16.83 -6.59 19.20
C ILE A 539 16.32 -5.96 17.91
N ALA A 540 15.01 -6.01 17.67
CA ALA A 540 14.37 -5.30 16.55
C ALA A 540 14.44 -3.78 16.74
N HIS A 541 14.67 -3.01 15.68
CA HIS A 541 14.58 -1.55 15.71
C HIS A 541 13.76 -0.98 14.56
N CYS A 542 13.27 0.25 14.73
CA CYS A 542 12.54 1.02 13.71
C CYS A 542 13.36 2.09 12.99
N ALA A 543 14.61 2.37 13.40
CA ALA A 543 15.47 3.33 12.68
C ALA A 543 15.81 2.85 11.24
N GLU A 544 15.91 3.81 10.32
CA GLU A 544 16.71 3.68 9.09
C GLU A 544 18.14 4.15 9.43
N VAL A 545 19.12 3.26 9.32
CA VAL A 545 20.45 3.43 9.96
C VAL A 545 21.38 4.21 9.04
N ASP A 546 21.77 5.40 9.47
CA ASP A 546 22.66 6.32 8.76
C ASP A 546 23.41 7.22 9.75
N ALA A 547 24.74 7.19 9.69
CA ALA A 547 25.67 7.90 10.57
C ALA A 547 25.57 9.43 10.43
N GLU A 548 25.27 9.96 9.24
CA GLU A 548 25.10 11.40 9.06
C GLU A 548 23.84 11.94 9.77
N ASN A 549 22.92 11.04 10.14
CA ASN A 549 21.56 11.38 10.55
C ASN A 549 21.15 10.87 11.95
N TRP A 550 21.80 9.84 12.50
CA TRP A 550 21.44 9.23 13.78
C TRP A 550 22.64 8.91 14.69
N ASN A 551 22.70 9.55 15.85
CA ASN A 551 23.50 9.08 16.99
C ASN A 551 22.75 7.92 17.67
N ILE A 552 23.09 6.67 17.35
CA ILE A 552 22.46 5.47 17.94
C ILE A 552 23.31 4.96 19.11
N GLN A 553 22.69 4.76 20.27
CA GLN A 553 23.36 4.37 21.51
C GLN A 553 22.70 3.12 22.13
N LEU A 554 23.52 2.24 22.68
CA LEU A 554 23.07 1.14 23.54
C LEU A 554 23.13 1.61 24.99
N LYS A 555 21.97 1.71 25.65
CA LYS A 555 21.88 2.08 27.08
C LYS A 555 21.54 0.85 27.92
N ARG A 556 22.11 0.78 29.13
CA ARG A 556 21.87 -0.29 30.12
C ARG A 556 21.30 0.29 31.40
N LYS A 557 20.41 -0.45 32.04
CA LYS A 557 19.79 -0.09 33.31
C LYS A 557 20.66 -0.52 34.49
N THR A 558 20.92 0.39 35.42
CA THR A 558 21.68 0.14 36.64
C THR A 558 20.82 -0.46 37.75
N GLN A 559 21.46 -0.85 38.86
CA GLN A 559 20.77 -1.29 40.08
C GLN A 559 19.89 -0.16 40.67
N ASP A 560 20.30 1.11 40.53
CA ASP A 560 19.53 2.31 40.86
C ASP A 560 18.33 2.56 39.91
N SER A 561 18.09 1.69 38.92
CA SER A 561 17.12 1.87 37.83
C SER A 561 17.34 3.09 36.92
N LYS A 562 18.52 3.72 36.98
CA LYS A 562 18.95 4.75 36.03
C LYS A 562 19.43 4.09 34.73
N TRP A 563 19.48 4.85 33.64
CA TRP A 563 20.11 4.42 32.39
C TRP A 563 21.53 4.99 32.30
N GLU A 564 22.47 4.15 31.87
CA GLU A 564 23.86 4.49 31.58
C GLU A 564 24.19 4.08 30.14
N ASP A 565 25.02 4.87 29.47
CA ASP A 565 25.46 4.61 28.10
C ASP A 565 26.55 3.54 28.10
N VAL A 566 26.37 2.48 27.30
CA VAL A 566 27.33 1.36 27.22
C VAL A 566 28.26 1.52 26.01
N MET A 567 27.71 2.00 24.90
CA MET A 567 28.43 2.37 23.67
C MET A 567 27.53 3.24 22.78
N SER A 568 28.13 4.16 22.00
CA SER A 568 27.55 4.52 20.71
C SER A 568 27.74 3.37 19.72
N VAL A 569 26.91 3.28 18.69
CA VAL A 569 27.13 2.36 17.56
C VAL A 569 28.41 2.74 16.78
N GLU A 570 28.75 4.03 16.75
CA GLU A 570 29.91 4.52 16.00
C GLU A 570 31.24 4.30 16.75
N ASP A 571 31.21 4.20 18.08
CA ASP A 571 32.40 4.05 18.92
C ASP A 571 32.94 2.60 18.96
N GLU A 572 34.28 2.48 18.99
CA GLU A 572 34.96 1.22 19.29
C GLU A 572 34.90 0.86 20.79
N SER A 573 33.74 0.38 21.24
CA SER A 573 33.63 -0.21 22.58
C SER A 573 34.44 -1.50 22.70
N THR A 574 34.87 -1.83 23.92
CA THR A 574 35.57 -3.09 24.22
C THR A 574 34.94 -3.91 25.36
N SER A 575 33.71 -3.56 25.75
CA SER A 575 32.86 -4.27 26.74
C SER A 575 31.61 -4.90 26.11
N CYS A 576 31.37 -4.63 24.83
CA CYS A 576 30.30 -5.14 24.00
C CYS A 576 30.60 -4.81 22.52
N TYR A 577 29.88 -5.45 21.60
CA TYR A 577 29.92 -5.16 20.17
C TYR A 577 28.49 -5.05 19.65
N CYS A 578 28.25 -4.17 18.68
CA CYS A 578 26.94 -3.92 18.09
C CYS A 578 27.01 -3.93 16.56
N LEU A 579 26.32 -4.88 15.92
CA LEU A 579 26.06 -4.90 14.49
C LEU A 579 24.65 -4.34 14.23
N MET A 580 24.53 -3.33 13.37
CA MET A 580 23.25 -2.83 12.88
C MET A 580 22.97 -3.40 11.49
N ASP A 581 21.84 -4.09 11.34
CA ASP A 581 21.23 -4.42 10.05
C ASP A 581 20.07 -3.45 9.74
N LEU A 582 19.28 -3.72 8.69
CA LEU A 582 18.18 -2.84 8.27
C LEU A 582 17.00 -2.79 9.26
N THR A 583 16.79 -3.88 10.01
CA THR A 583 15.62 -4.09 10.91
C THR A 583 15.99 -4.62 12.30
N SER A 584 17.20 -5.17 12.46
CA SER A 584 17.68 -5.83 13.67
C SER A 584 19.06 -5.34 14.07
N CYS A 585 19.26 -5.21 15.38
CA CYS A 585 20.52 -4.93 16.04
C CYS A 585 21.01 -6.23 16.68
N HIS A 586 22.21 -6.70 16.32
CA HIS A 586 22.82 -7.89 16.88
C HIS A 586 23.98 -7.50 17.81
N LEU A 587 23.79 -7.72 19.10
CA LEU A 587 24.68 -7.34 20.18
C LEU A 587 25.47 -8.53 20.70
N LEU A 588 26.73 -8.33 21.06
CA LEU A 588 27.51 -9.24 21.90
C LEU A 588 27.67 -8.58 23.27
N LEU A 589 27.20 -9.27 24.32
CA LEU A 589 27.08 -8.74 25.67
C LEU A 589 27.84 -9.60 26.68
N ASP A 590 28.74 -8.96 27.42
CA ASP A 590 29.63 -9.61 28.39
C ASP A 590 28.98 -9.76 29.79
N GLN A 591 27.86 -9.08 30.06
CA GLN A 591 27.19 -9.06 31.37
C GLN A 591 25.65 -9.09 31.27
N PRO A 592 24.93 -9.76 32.20
CA PRO A 592 23.47 -9.72 32.29
C PRO A 592 22.92 -8.34 32.71
N GLY A 593 21.71 -7.99 32.26
CA GLY A 593 21.06 -6.72 32.58
C GLY A 593 19.82 -6.40 31.73
N SER A 594 19.22 -5.23 31.96
CA SER A 594 18.26 -4.58 31.04
C SER A 594 19.00 -3.70 30.06
N TYR A 595 18.74 -3.89 28.77
CA TYR A 595 19.32 -3.15 27.66
C TYR A 595 18.22 -2.52 26.78
N ALA A 596 18.51 -1.36 26.20
CA ALA A 596 17.62 -0.64 25.29
C ALA A 596 18.44 0.06 24.20
N LEU A 597 17.93 0.04 22.96
CA LEU A 597 18.49 0.82 21.85
C LEU A 597 17.81 2.19 21.81
N VAL A 598 18.62 3.24 21.89
CA VAL A 598 18.19 4.65 21.89
C VAL A 598 18.80 5.35 20.68
N GLY A 599 18.10 6.32 20.11
CA GLY A 599 18.57 7.11 18.98
C GLY A 599 18.27 8.59 19.17
N GLU A 600 19.28 9.41 18.93
CA GLU A 600 19.16 10.87 18.84
C GLU A 600 19.30 11.29 17.37
N PRO A 601 18.32 12.03 16.81
CA PRO A 601 18.40 12.50 15.43
C PRO A 601 19.36 13.69 15.31
N LEU A 602 20.46 13.50 14.57
CA LEU A 602 21.44 14.56 14.29
C LEU A 602 20.92 15.58 13.27
N THR A 603 19.99 15.17 12.39
CA THR A 603 19.39 16.07 11.39
C THR A 603 17.89 15.81 11.20
N GLN A 604 17.20 16.74 10.52
CA GLN A 604 15.80 16.60 10.11
C GLN A 604 15.57 15.56 8.99
N ALA A 605 16.63 15.01 8.40
CA ALA A 605 16.55 13.95 7.41
C ALA A 605 16.51 12.54 8.04
N ALA A 606 16.81 12.40 9.34
CA ALA A 606 16.70 11.15 10.08
C ALA A 606 15.31 10.52 9.96
N ILE A 607 15.24 9.23 9.59
CA ILE A 607 14.01 8.48 9.35
C ILE A 607 13.79 7.40 10.40
N LYS A 608 12.54 7.34 10.89
CA LYS A 608 11.98 6.20 11.64
C LYS A 608 10.95 5.51 10.75
N ARG A 609 11.08 4.19 10.57
CA ARG A 609 10.10 3.33 9.88
C ARG A 609 8.89 3.11 10.77
N LEU A 610 7.70 3.44 10.24
CA LEU A 610 6.42 3.12 10.85
C LEU A 610 5.74 1.98 10.10
N LYS A 611 5.08 1.09 10.82
CA LYS A 611 4.23 0.04 10.27
C LYS A 611 2.77 0.44 10.39
N LEU A 612 2.11 0.52 9.25
CA LEU A 612 0.71 0.88 9.10
C LEU A 612 -0.14 -0.37 8.96
N ALA A 613 -1.23 -0.50 9.72
CA ALA A 613 -2.16 -1.62 9.60
C ALA A 613 -3.61 -1.19 9.84
N VAL A 614 -4.55 -1.76 9.07
CA VAL A 614 -5.97 -1.43 9.15
C VAL A 614 -6.76 -2.63 9.67
N PHE A 615 -7.47 -2.42 10.76
CA PHE A 615 -8.36 -3.40 11.38
C PHE A 615 -9.82 -2.97 11.26
N GLY A 616 -10.70 -3.94 11.04
CA GLY A 616 -12.15 -3.76 11.04
C GLY A 616 -12.82 -4.57 12.13
N SER A 617 -13.85 -4.02 12.77
CA SER A 617 -14.84 -4.83 13.49
C SER A 617 -16.23 -4.22 13.41
N MET A 618 -17.26 -5.07 13.40
CA MET A 618 -18.65 -4.69 13.56
C MET A 618 -19.02 -4.67 15.06
N GLU A 619 -19.80 -3.69 15.49
CA GLU A 619 -20.35 -3.64 16.85
C GLU A 619 -21.57 -4.59 16.92
N ALA A 620 -21.58 -5.54 17.86
CA ALA A 620 -22.60 -6.61 17.89
C ALA A 620 -24.02 -6.04 18.05
N GLY A 621 -24.93 -6.42 17.14
CA GLY A 621 -26.31 -5.90 17.10
C GLY A 621 -26.44 -4.45 16.62
N SER A 622 -25.40 -3.87 16.01
CA SER A 622 -25.33 -2.47 15.59
C SER A 622 -25.08 -2.34 14.09
N MET A 623 -25.60 -1.28 13.46
CA MET A 623 -25.29 -0.93 12.06
C MET A 623 -23.92 -0.26 11.91
N LYS A 624 -23.15 -0.13 13.00
CA LYS A 624 -21.85 0.55 13.03
C LYS A 624 -20.70 -0.42 12.76
N TYR A 625 -19.79 0.05 11.93
CA TYR A 625 -18.51 -0.57 11.63
C TYR A 625 -17.38 0.37 12.06
N SER A 626 -16.39 -0.17 12.75
CA SER A 626 -15.22 0.56 13.22
C SER A 626 -14.00 0.12 12.42
N LEU A 627 -13.48 1.03 11.60
CA LEU A 627 -12.15 0.94 11.02
C LEU A 627 -11.14 1.55 12.00
N ARG A 628 -10.08 0.84 12.33
CA ARG A 628 -9.00 1.29 13.22
C ARG A 628 -7.67 1.22 12.47
N VAL A 629 -7.03 2.37 12.30
CA VAL A 629 -5.76 2.49 11.56
C VAL A 629 -4.65 2.68 12.57
N TYR A 630 -3.81 1.65 12.71
CA TYR A 630 -2.67 1.62 13.61
C TYR A 630 -1.41 2.11 12.90
N CYS A 631 -0.66 2.99 13.58
CA CYS A 631 0.62 3.52 13.14
C CYS A 631 1.63 3.23 14.27
N VAL A 632 2.42 2.17 14.14
CA VAL A 632 3.36 1.74 15.19
C VAL A 632 4.80 1.77 14.70
N ASP A 633 5.77 1.74 15.61
CA ASP A 633 7.18 1.50 15.27
C ASP A 633 7.32 0.19 14.48
N ASP A 634 8.07 0.17 13.38
CA ASP A 634 8.24 -1.02 12.52
C ASP A 634 9.19 -2.04 13.16
N THR A 635 8.66 -2.72 14.18
CA THR A 635 9.24 -3.88 14.88
C THR A 635 8.13 -4.93 15.10
N PRO A 636 8.45 -6.24 15.10
CA PRO A 636 7.41 -7.26 15.28
C PRO A 636 6.77 -7.22 16.67
N HIS A 637 7.51 -6.82 17.71
CA HIS A 637 6.96 -6.64 19.06
C HIS A 637 5.86 -5.56 19.12
N ALA A 638 6.10 -4.38 18.56
CA ALA A 638 5.12 -3.29 18.56
C ALA A 638 3.86 -3.67 17.75
N PHE A 639 4.04 -4.35 16.61
CA PHE A 639 2.94 -4.88 15.83
C PHE A 639 2.15 -5.96 16.59
N GLN A 640 2.82 -6.88 17.29
CA GLN A 640 2.13 -7.90 18.08
C GLN A 640 1.30 -7.31 19.22
N GLY A 641 1.70 -6.17 19.79
CA GLY A 641 0.87 -5.41 20.73
C GLY A 641 -0.48 -4.99 20.14
N VAL A 642 -0.49 -4.59 18.86
CA VAL A 642 -1.74 -4.33 18.11
C VAL A 642 -2.53 -5.61 17.91
N VAL A 643 -1.88 -6.69 17.46
CA VAL A 643 -2.53 -7.99 17.20
C VAL A 643 -3.22 -8.54 18.45
N ALA A 644 -2.57 -8.47 19.62
CA ALA A 644 -3.16 -8.88 20.89
C ALA A 644 -4.34 -7.97 21.28
N ALA A 645 -4.19 -6.65 21.16
CA ALA A 645 -5.25 -5.69 21.48
C ALA A 645 -6.47 -5.80 20.54
N GLU A 646 -6.28 -6.11 19.26
CA GLU A 646 -7.38 -6.27 18.31
C GLU A 646 -8.08 -7.62 18.44
N LYS A 647 -7.36 -8.70 18.78
CA LYS A 647 -7.96 -10.00 19.12
C LYS A 647 -8.97 -9.88 20.28
N THR A 648 -8.73 -9.05 21.30
CA THR A 648 -9.70 -8.83 22.40
C THR A 648 -10.91 -7.98 22.01
N LYS A 649 -10.87 -7.29 20.85
CA LYS A 649 -11.96 -6.46 20.30
C LYS A 649 -12.70 -7.10 19.12
N GLY A 650 -12.33 -8.31 18.71
CA GLY A 650 -12.84 -8.92 17.48
C GLY A 650 -12.39 -8.21 16.19
N GLY A 651 -11.20 -7.62 16.18
CA GLY A 651 -10.62 -6.95 15.02
C GLY A 651 -10.04 -7.91 13.99
N GLN A 652 -10.50 -7.84 12.74
CA GLN A 652 -9.94 -8.52 11.58
C GLN A 652 -8.99 -7.60 10.82
N LEU A 653 -7.80 -8.09 10.44
CA LEU A 653 -6.87 -7.38 9.55
C LEU A 653 -7.48 -7.31 8.15
N LEU A 654 -7.58 -6.11 7.57
CA LEU A 654 -8.28 -5.88 6.28
C LEU A 654 -7.35 -5.74 5.07
N GLU A 655 -6.06 -5.51 5.30
CA GLU A 655 -5.04 -5.31 4.26
C GLU A 655 -3.66 -5.65 4.82
N GLU A 656 -2.71 -6.03 3.97
CA GLU A 656 -1.33 -6.28 4.39
C GLU A 656 -0.67 -5.01 4.97
N PRO A 657 0.04 -5.11 6.12
CA PRO A 657 0.68 -3.95 6.74
C PRO A 657 1.78 -3.33 5.87
N LYS A 658 1.78 -2.00 5.74
CA LYS A 658 2.72 -1.25 4.88
C LYS A 658 3.69 -0.41 5.70
N MET A 659 4.93 -0.27 5.22
CA MET A 659 5.94 0.57 5.85
C MET A 659 5.82 2.02 5.36
N LEU A 660 5.92 2.99 6.27
CA LEU A 660 5.98 4.42 5.97
C LEU A 660 7.24 5.05 6.62
N PRO A 661 8.15 5.65 5.84
CA PRO A 661 9.29 6.39 6.38
C PRO A 661 8.87 7.78 6.89
N PHE A 662 8.96 7.97 8.21
CA PHE A 662 8.60 9.20 8.92
C PHE A 662 9.86 9.95 9.36
N ARG A 663 9.97 11.25 9.02
CA ARG A 663 11.19 12.06 9.20
C ARG A 663 11.18 12.92 10.47
N ALA A 664 12.37 13.20 11.01
CA ALA A 664 12.65 14.11 12.13
C ALA A 664 12.39 15.62 11.83
N ASN A 665 11.55 15.94 10.83
CA ASN A 665 11.32 17.29 10.32
C ASN A 665 10.19 18.07 11.02
N THR A 666 9.77 17.63 12.21
CA THR A 666 8.70 18.21 13.04
C THR A 666 7.28 18.22 12.45
N PHE A 667 7.05 17.69 11.24
CA PHE A 667 5.71 17.66 10.65
C PHE A 667 4.85 16.51 11.19
N SER A 668 3.58 16.82 11.45
CA SER A 668 2.54 15.88 11.89
C SER A 668 2.31 14.71 10.93
N LEU A 669 1.77 13.61 11.47
CA LEU A 669 1.19 12.52 10.68
C LEU A 669 -0.31 12.75 10.51
N GLN A 670 -0.80 12.72 9.27
CA GLN A 670 -2.20 12.87 8.91
C GLN A 670 -2.74 11.54 8.38
N VAL A 671 -3.87 11.09 8.93
CA VAL A 671 -4.61 9.91 8.46
C VAL A 671 -5.99 10.35 7.97
N SER A 672 -6.32 10.02 6.72
CA SER A 672 -7.61 10.34 6.12
C SER A 672 -8.28 9.09 5.52
N ILE A 673 -9.61 9.06 5.58
CA ILE A 673 -10.44 8.06 4.88
C ILE A 673 -11.15 8.73 3.70
N GLN A 674 -11.07 8.09 2.55
CA GLN A 674 -11.48 8.57 1.24
C GLN A 674 -12.32 7.49 0.52
N ASP A 675 -13.05 7.87 -0.53
CA ASP A 675 -13.85 6.97 -1.37
C ASP A 675 -14.92 6.13 -0.64
N VAL A 676 -15.40 6.59 0.53
CA VAL A 676 -16.49 5.94 1.27
C VAL A 676 -17.82 6.04 0.48
N PRO A 677 -18.51 4.92 0.16
CA PRO A 677 -19.73 4.95 -0.64
C PRO A 677 -20.92 5.59 0.07
N GLN A 678 -21.13 6.90 -0.12
CA GLN A 678 -22.10 7.72 0.63
C GLN A 678 -23.58 7.30 0.46
N PHE A 679 -23.91 6.47 -0.52
CA PHE A 679 -25.27 5.90 -0.69
C PHE A 679 -25.52 4.66 0.19
N LEU A 680 -24.47 4.06 0.73
CA LEU A 680 -24.49 2.79 1.46
C LEU A 680 -24.03 2.95 2.92
N TRP A 681 -23.09 3.88 3.12
CA TRP A 681 -22.40 4.15 4.37
C TRP A 681 -22.43 5.64 4.70
N SER A 682 -22.73 5.96 5.95
CA SER A 682 -22.56 7.29 6.52
C SER A 682 -21.28 7.37 7.36
N ILE A 683 -20.64 8.54 7.36
CA ILE A 683 -19.50 8.88 8.21
C ILE A 683 -19.63 10.33 8.66
N LYS A 684 -19.18 10.66 9.88
CA LYS A 684 -19.24 12.04 10.37
C LYS A 684 -18.21 12.90 9.61
N PRO A 685 -18.60 13.99 8.92
CA PRO A 685 -17.70 14.71 8.01
C PRO A 685 -16.51 15.36 8.73
N PHE A 686 -16.64 15.67 10.02
CA PHE A 686 -15.55 16.20 10.86
C PHE A 686 -14.61 15.11 11.43
N THR A 687 -14.78 13.85 11.05
CA THR A 687 -13.91 12.73 11.48
C THR A 687 -13.24 11.99 10.33
N THR A 688 -13.38 12.47 9.08
CA THR A 688 -12.78 11.86 7.88
C THR A 688 -11.27 12.05 7.79
N CYS A 689 -10.72 12.99 8.56
CA CYS A 689 -9.29 13.24 8.69
C CYS A 689 -8.94 13.39 10.18
N GLN A 690 -7.86 12.76 10.62
CA GLN A 690 -7.33 12.83 11.97
C GLN A 690 -5.82 13.08 11.88
N GLU A 691 -5.27 13.85 12.83
CA GLU A 691 -3.87 14.29 12.81
C GLU A 691 -3.22 14.01 14.16
N PHE A 692 -2.00 13.46 14.10
CA PHE A 692 -1.14 13.19 15.25
C PHE A 692 0.07 14.12 15.19
N SER A 693 0.34 14.85 16.27
CA SER A 693 1.48 15.78 16.31
C SER A 693 2.80 15.02 16.24
N PHE A 694 3.84 15.65 15.71
CA PHE A 694 5.15 15.00 15.54
C PHE A 694 5.66 14.29 16.82
N PRO A 695 5.61 14.87 18.03
CA PRO A 695 6.03 14.16 19.25
C PRO A 695 5.20 12.91 19.58
N GLN A 696 3.92 12.86 19.21
CA GLN A 696 3.06 11.67 19.38
C GLN A 696 3.40 10.53 18.42
N VAL A 697 4.22 10.78 17.39
CA VAL A 697 4.60 9.78 16.38
C VAL A 697 6.10 9.46 16.47
N TRP A 698 6.91 10.46 16.81
CA TRP A 698 8.36 10.37 16.92
C TRP A 698 8.80 9.61 18.18
N CYS A 699 8.29 10.01 19.35
CA CYS A 699 8.57 9.30 20.60
C CYS A 699 7.87 7.94 20.62
N SER A 700 8.55 6.90 21.11
CA SER A 700 7.93 5.57 21.22
C SER A 700 6.84 5.57 22.30
N ASN A 701 5.61 5.22 21.92
CA ASN A 701 4.43 5.39 22.76
C ASN A 701 4.20 4.21 23.72
N GLN A 702 3.66 4.51 24.90
CA GLN A 702 3.25 3.50 25.89
C GLN A 702 2.04 2.63 25.47
N GLN A 703 1.37 2.97 24.36
CA GLN A 703 0.31 2.22 23.71
C GLN A 703 0.43 2.42 22.19
N PRO A 704 0.00 1.45 21.36
CA PRO A 704 -0.02 1.63 19.91
C PRO A 704 -0.86 2.86 19.50
N LEU A 705 -0.27 3.76 18.70
CA LEU A 705 -0.97 4.93 18.18
C LEU A 705 -1.98 4.47 17.11
N TYR A 706 -3.23 4.90 17.23
CA TYR A 706 -4.26 4.61 16.25
C TYR A 706 -5.33 5.68 16.17
N CYS A 707 -5.94 5.81 14.99
CA CYS A 707 -7.20 6.53 14.82
C CYS A 707 -8.33 5.53 14.56
N ALA A 708 -9.56 5.95 14.86
CA ALA A 708 -10.76 5.16 14.60
C ALA A 708 -11.73 5.97 13.71
N PHE A 709 -12.15 5.38 12.60
CA PHE A 709 -13.24 5.88 11.77
C PHE A 709 -14.49 5.05 12.09
N SER A 710 -15.56 5.73 12.51
CA SER A 710 -16.86 5.11 12.76
C SER A 710 -17.76 5.34 11.56
N LEU A 711 -18.14 4.25 10.89
CA LEU A 711 -19.06 4.26 9.75
C LEU A 711 -20.37 3.59 10.15
N GLU A 712 -21.49 4.07 9.65
CA GLU A 712 -22.82 3.55 9.99
C GLU A 712 -23.64 3.28 8.72
N ARG A 713 -24.10 2.03 8.58
CA ARG A 713 -24.81 1.51 7.40
C ARG A 713 -26.23 2.04 7.35
N TYR A 714 -26.68 2.44 6.17
CA TYR A 714 -28.10 2.75 5.95
C TYR A 714 -29.00 1.49 5.93
N SER A 715 -28.43 0.28 5.81
CA SER A 715 -29.20 -0.97 5.74
C SER A 715 -28.40 -2.21 6.18
N PRO A 716 -29.05 -3.21 6.82
CA PRO A 716 -28.50 -4.55 6.99
C PRO A 716 -28.24 -5.30 5.67
N ALA A 717 -28.77 -4.82 4.53
CA ALA A 717 -28.44 -5.37 3.21
C ALA A 717 -27.04 -4.95 2.70
N THR A 718 -26.42 -3.91 3.28
CA THR A 718 -25.11 -3.37 2.84
C THR A 718 -23.94 -4.28 3.24
N ALA A 719 -23.80 -5.44 2.58
CA ALA A 719 -22.84 -6.47 2.95
C ALA A 719 -21.37 -6.17 2.60
N GLN A 720 -21.03 -5.01 2.04
CA GLN A 720 -19.68 -4.66 1.60
C GLN A 720 -19.27 -3.23 1.97
N LEU A 721 -17.98 -3.05 2.25
CA LEU A 721 -17.32 -1.76 2.43
C LEU A 721 -16.07 -1.72 1.53
N SER A 722 -15.94 -0.66 0.75
CA SER A 722 -14.72 -0.30 0.04
C SER A 722 -14.36 1.14 0.40
N CYS A 723 -13.10 1.43 0.67
CA CYS A 723 -12.61 2.79 0.91
C CYS A 723 -11.08 2.84 0.82
N LYS A 724 -10.52 4.02 0.55
CA LYS A 724 -9.08 4.27 0.63
C LYS A 724 -8.74 4.93 1.97
N ILE A 725 -7.63 4.52 2.56
CA ILE A 725 -7.05 5.16 3.74
C ILE A 725 -5.70 5.72 3.32
N SER A 726 -5.55 7.03 3.40
CA SER A 726 -4.30 7.75 3.13
C SER A 726 -3.65 8.07 4.46
N VAL A 727 -2.40 7.63 4.66
CA VAL A 727 -1.56 7.97 5.80
C VAL A 727 -0.33 8.68 5.27
N ARG A 728 -0.09 9.92 5.70
CA ARG A 728 1.01 10.74 5.20
C ARG A 728 1.62 11.62 6.27
N GLN A 729 2.93 11.85 6.22
CA GLN A 729 3.52 12.96 6.94
C GLN A 729 3.22 14.26 6.19
N VAL A 730 2.90 15.35 6.87
CA VAL A 730 2.63 16.64 6.21
C VAL A 730 3.90 17.10 5.47
N LYS A 731 3.79 17.31 4.14
CA LYS A 731 4.93 17.55 3.22
C LYS A 731 5.98 16.41 3.14
N GLY A 732 5.65 15.22 3.63
CA GLY A 732 6.49 14.02 3.53
C GLY A 732 5.87 12.95 2.64
N HIS A 733 6.27 11.70 2.86
CA HIS A 733 5.74 10.55 2.13
C HIS A 733 4.27 10.26 2.48
N GLU A 734 3.54 9.69 1.52
CA GLU A 734 2.16 9.25 1.62
C GLU A 734 2.06 7.77 1.25
N GLN A 735 1.39 6.99 2.09
CA GLN A 735 1.09 5.59 1.83
C GLN A 735 -0.43 5.41 1.80
N ILE A 736 -0.91 4.80 0.70
CA ILE A 736 -2.33 4.48 0.52
C ILE A 736 -2.57 2.99 0.85
N LEU A 737 -3.64 2.77 1.59
CA LEU A 737 -4.20 1.50 2.02
C LEU A 737 -5.58 1.36 1.33
N GLN A 738 -5.79 0.30 0.56
CA GLN A 738 -7.03 0.01 -0.17
C GLN A 738 -7.83 -1.06 0.57
N VAL A 739 -8.83 -0.63 1.33
CA VAL A 739 -9.72 -1.52 2.08
C VAL A 739 -10.85 -1.99 1.17
N TYR A 740 -11.02 -3.31 1.06
CA TYR A 740 -12.20 -3.96 0.51
C TYR A 740 -12.59 -5.13 1.41
N THR A 741 -13.79 -5.11 2.00
CA THR A 741 -14.20 -6.09 3.00
C THR A 741 -15.70 -6.37 2.98
N ALA A 742 -16.07 -7.61 3.34
CA ALA A 742 -17.45 -8.04 3.49
C ALA A 742 -17.90 -7.90 4.95
N VAL A 743 -18.97 -7.13 5.18
CA VAL A 743 -19.51 -6.84 6.52
C VAL A 743 -20.74 -7.71 6.80
N ALA A 744 -20.56 -9.02 6.61
CA ALA A 744 -21.55 -10.06 6.93
C ALA A 744 -21.18 -10.73 8.26
N GLU A 745 -22.16 -11.34 8.93
CA GLU A 745 -21.92 -12.10 10.17
C GLU A 745 -21.24 -13.44 9.85
N THR A 746 -19.90 -13.41 9.85
CA THR A 746 -18.97 -14.54 9.97
C THR A 746 -19.24 -15.79 9.13
N ASP A 747 -18.50 -15.94 8.02
CA ASP A 747 -17.58 -17.07 7.96
C ASP A 747 -16.42 -16.86 6.94
N LYS A 748 -15.23 -17.37 7.30
CA LYS A 748 -14.00 -17.56 6.49
C LYS A 748 -13.10 -16.35 6.13
N GLU A 749 -11.84 -16.72 5.85
CA GLU A 749 -10.70 -15.93 5.34
C GLU A 749 -10.32 -14.67 6.15
N SER A 750 -9.88 -14.91 7.38
CA SER A 750 -8.92 -14.02 8.04
C SER A 750 -7.58 -14.06 7.31
N VAL A 751 -7.04 -12.90 6.92
CA VAL A 751 -5.61 -12.78 6.56
C VAL A 751 -4.78 -13.28 7.74
N PRO A 752 -3.87 -14.26 7.56
CA PRO A 752 -3.07 -14.77 8.66
C PRO A 752 -2.17 -13.66 9.23
N PHE A 753 -2.18 -13.52 10.55
CA PHE A 753 -1.51 -12.43 11.26
C PHE A 753 0.03 -12.41 11.11
N PHE A 754 0.63 -13.45 10.55
CA PHE A 754 2.08 -13.63 10.47
C PHE A 754 2.52 -14.20 9.11
N MET A 755 3.67 -13.70 8.62
CA MET A 755 4.47 -14.30 7.53
C MET A 755 5.57 -15.24 8.04
N GLN A 756 5.87 -15.22 9.34
CA GLN A 756 6.73 -16.21 10.01
C GLN A 756 5.87 -17.30 10.64
N THR A 757 6.32 -18.55 10.54
CA THR A 757 5.73 -19.70 11.24
C THR A 757 5.70 -19.47 12.75
N ASP A 758 4.62 -19.84 13.43
CA ASP A 758 4.51 -19.75 14.89
C ASP A 758 5.68 -20.47 15.58
N CYS A 759 6.66 -19.70 16.07
CA CYS A 759 7.78 -20.18 16.87
C CYS A 759 7.33 -20.56 18.29
N THR A 760 6.57 -21.65 18.37
CA THR A 760 6.12 -22.32 19.61
C THR A 760 7.28 -22.86 20.45
N ILE A 761 8.47 -23.02 19.85
CA ILE A 761 9.69 -23.48 20.51
C ILE A 761 10.44 -22.29 21.10
N THR A 762 10.08 -21.91 22.33
CA THR A 762 10.63 -20.74 23.03
C THR A 762 12.05 -20.94 23.58
N SER A 763 12.48 -22.18 23.78
CA SER A 763 13.83 -22.54 24.24
C SER A 763 14.38 -23.76 23.51
N GLN A 764 15.63 -23.71 23.06
CA GLN A 764 16.33 -24.79 22.37
C GLN A 764 17.71 -25.01 23.03
N THR A 765 18.05 -26.25 23.38
CA THR A 765 19.28 -26.57 24.12
C THR A 765 20.23 -27.46 23.31
N GLY A 766 21.53 -27.20 23.42
CA GLY A 766 22.57 -27.98 22.77
C GLY A 766 22.54 -27.91 21.23
N PRO A 767 23.06 -28.93 20.51
CA PRO A 767 23.39 -28.83 19.09
C PRO A 767 22.18 -28.68 18.14
N LYS A 768 20.95 -28.75 18.64
CA LYS A 768 19.72 -28.45 17.86
C LYS A 768 19.38 -26.95 17.80
N ALA A 769 20.02 -26.12 18.62
CA ALA A 769 19.78 -24.68 18.70
C ALA A 769 20.65 -23.85 17.71
N PHE A 770 21.62 -24.50 17.06
CA PHE A 770 22.66 -23.89 16.25
C PHE A 770 22.59 -24.43 14.81
N LYS A 771 22.97 -23.61 13.82
CA LYS A 771 23.04 -24.02 12.40
C LYS A 771 24.39 -24.68 12.08
N ILE A 772 25.45 -24.34 12.80
CA ILE A 772 26.80 -24.90 12.62
C ILE A 772 27.01 -26.07 13.60
N PRO A 773 27.24 -27.31 13.13
CA PRO A 773 27.57 -28.45 13.98
C PRO A 773 28.83 -28.19 14.83
N LEU A 774 28.81 -28.61 16.09
CA LEU A 774 29.88 -28.34 17.06
C LEU A 774 31.28 -28.77 16.58
N SER A 775 31.38 -29.91 15.89
CA SER A 775 32.62 -30.42 15.31
C SER A 775 33.19 -29.53 14.19
N ILE A 776 32.32 -28.97 13.34
CA ILE A 776 32.70 -28.00 12.31
C ILE A 776 33.11 -26.68 12.97
N ARG A 777 32.32 -26.18 13.93
CA ARG A 777 32.62 -24.95 14.70
C ARG A 777 34.00 -25.02 15.36
N GLN A 778 34.30 -26.12 16.06
CA GLN A 778 35.60 -26.35 16.70
C GLN A 778 36.75 -26.36 15.70
N ARG A 779 36.56 -26.98 14.52
CA ARG A 779 37.58 -27.02 13.45
C ARG A 779 37.84 -25.64 12.84
N ILE A 780 36.81 -24.83 12.65
CA ILE A 780 36.95 -23.43 12.19
C ILE A 780 37.74 -22.63 13.23
N CYS A 781 37.33 -22.65 14.51
CA CYS A 781 38.02 -21.92 15.56
C CYS A 781 39.51 -22.33 15.66
N ALA A 782 39.79 -23.63 15.68
CA ALA A 782 41.16 -24.16 15.72
C ALA A 782 42.02 -23.83 14.47
N THR A 783 41.41 -23.36 13.38
CA THR A 783 42.12 -22.93 12.15
C THR A 783 42.32 -21.40 12.11
N PHE A 784 41.35 -20.63 12.59
CA PHE A 784 41.32 -19.16 12.46
C PHE A 784 41.80 -18.40 13.71
N ASP A 785 41.77 -19.03 14.89
CA ASP A 785 42.34 -18.44 16.11
C ASP A 785 43.88 -18.59 16.18
N THR A 786 44.48 -19.48 15.38
CA THR A 786 45.93 -19.61 15.26
C THR A 786 46.50 -18.53 14.34
N ALA A 787 47.31 -17.62 14.88
CA ALA A 787 47.93 -16.51 14.14
C ALA A 787 48.72 -17.00 12.91
N ASN A 788 48.41 -16.46 11.74
CA ASN A 788 48.91 -16.96 10.46
C ASN A 788 49.72 -15.87 9.71
N ALA A 789 51.00 -16.15 9.44
CA ALA A 789 51.90 -15.20 8.76
C ALA A 789 51.48 -14.82 7.33
N LYS A 790 50.51 -15.52 6.71
CA LYS A 790 49.89 -15.14 5.42
C LYS A 790 48.69 -14.18 5.57
N GLY A 791 48.33 -13.74 6.77
CA GLY A 791 47.11 -12.93 7.02
C GLY A 791 45.81 -13.70 6.80
N LYS A 792 45.85 -15.04 6.89
CA LYS A 792 44.68 -15.93 6.76
C LYS A 792 44.24 -16.41 8.15
N ASP A 793 43.71 -15.49 8.94
CA ASP A 793 43.26 -15.71 10.33
C ASP A 793 41.85 -15.12 10.57
N TRP A 794 41.39 -15.06 11.81
CA TRP A 794 40.08 -14.55 12.20
C TRP A 794 39.77 -13.12 11.71
N GLN A 795 40.77 -12.29 11.39
CA GLN A 795 40.56 -10.95 10.84
C GLN A 795 40.06 -11.03 9.39
N LEU A 796 40.62 -11.95 8.59
CA LEU A 796 40.13 -12.24 7.25
C LEU A 796 38.72 -12.83 7.29
N LEU A 797 38.41 -13.67 8.29
CA LEU A 797 37.05 -14.18 8.51
C LEU A 797 36.06 -13.06 8.86
N ALA A 798 36.43 -12.13 9.75
CA ALA A 798 35.61 -10.97 10.08
C ALA A 798 35.35 -10.09 8.86
N GLN A 799 36.39 -9.77 8.08
CA GLN A 799 36.28 -8.98 6.85
C GLN A 799 35.39 -9.66 5.79
N LYS A 800 35.52 -11.00 5.63
CA LYS A 800 34.69 -11.77 4.69
C LYS A 800 33.21 -11.82 5.07
N LEU A 801 32.89 -11.71 6.36
CA LEU A 801 31.52 -11.68 6.87
C LEU A 801 30.97 -10.25 7.07
N HIS A 802 31.75 -9.22 6.73
CA HIS A 802 31.46 -7.80 6.97
C HIS A 802 31.22 -7.46 8.45
N LEU A 803 32.09 -7.99 9.32
CA LEU A 803 32.09 -7.81 10.78
C LEU A 803 33.32 -7.04 11.28
N ASP A 804 34.10 -6.44 10.38
CA ASP A 804 35.41 -5.83 10.61
C ASP A 804 35.38 -4.43 11.23
N ARG A 805 34.20 -3.84 11.52
CA ARG A 805 34.07 -2.47 12.11
C ARG A 805 34.83 -2.27 13.43
N ASN A 806 35.01 -3.32 14.23
CA ASN A 806 35.74 -3.25 15.50
C ASN A 806 36.43 -4.60 15.76
N LEU A 807 37.62 -4.76 15.18
CA LEU A 807 38.48 -5.94 15.41
C LEU A 807 39.06 -5.96 16.84
N GLY A 808 39.13 -4.79 17.50
CA GLY A 808 39.66 -4.63 18.86
C GLY A 808 38.84 -5.36 19.93
N TYR A 809 37.52 -5.45 19.78
CA TYR A 809 36.66 -6.26 20.65
C TYR A 809 36.94 -7.76 20.48
N PHE A 810 36.98 -8.27 19.24
CA PHE A 810 37.22 -9.69 18.97
C PHE A 810 38.61 -10.13 19.43
N ALA A 811 39.63 -9.29 19.28
CA ALA A 811 41.00 -9.57 19.73
C ALA A 811 41.15 -9.81 21.26
N LYS A 812 40.17 -9.37 22.08
CA LYS A 812 40.16 -9.62 23.53
C LYS A 812 39.53 -10.96 23.92
N GLN A 813 38.85 -11.64 23.00
CA GLN A 813 38.09 -12.86 23.27
C GLN A 813 39.01 -14.09 23.31
N GLN A 814 38.67 -15.09 24.13
CA GLN A 814 39.45 -16.35 24.22
C GLN A 814 39.48 -17.14 22.90
N SER A 815 38.47 -16.96 22.06
CA SER A 815 38.40 -17.45 20.68
C SER A 815 37.66 -16.39 19.84
N PRO A 816 38.40 -15.51 19.14
CA PRO A 816 37.81 -14.51 18.25
C PRO A 816 36.84 -15.15 17.24
N SER A 817 37.23 -16.29 16.66
CA SER A 817 36.43 -17.03 15.67
C SER A 817 35.13 -17.57 16.25
N ALA A 818 35.13 -18.10 17.49
CA ALA A 818 33.90 -18.62 18.10
C ALA A 818 32.84 -17.54 18.32
N VAL A 819 33.29 -16.32 18.64
CA VAL A 819 32.44 -15.14 18.86
C VAL A 819 31.94 -14.56 17.54
N ILE A 820 32.79 -14.47 16.51
CA ILE A 820 32.40 -14.14 15.13
C ILE A 820 31.31 -15.09 14.62
N LEU A 821 31.45 -16.40 14.83
CA LEU A 821 30.45 -17.39 14.45
C LEU A 821 29.14 -17.27 15.26
N SER A 822 29.19 -16.87 16.54
CA SER A 822 27.98 -16.60 17.34
C SER A 822 27.17 -15.45 16.76
N LEU A 823 27.85 -14.36 16.37
CA LEU A 823 27.22 -13.20 15.76
C LEU A 823 26.66 -13.53 14.36
N TRP A 824 27.38 -14.34 13.58
CA TRP A 824 26.89 -14.83 12.29
C TRP A 824 25.62 -15.68 12.41
N GLU A 825 25.54 -16.59 13.38
CA GLU A 825 24.33 -17.40 13.63
C GLU A 825 23.17 -16.57 14.15
N ALA A 826 23.43 -15.55 14.98
CA ALA A 826 22.42 -14.61 15.45
C ALA A 826 21.85 -13.73 14.31
N ARG A 827 22.62 -13.48 13.25
CA ARG A 827 22.18 -12.77 12.05
C ARG A 827 21.34 -13.64 11.10
N HIS A 828 21.72 -14.90 10.90
CA HIS A 828 21.13 -15.76 9.85
C HIS A 828 20.03 -16.70 10.35
N GLN A 829 19.01 -16.17 11.02
CA GLN A 829 17.99 -16.99 11.70
C GLN A 829 16.95 -17.60 10.74
N ASP A 830 16.15 -16.77 10.06
CA ASP A 830 14.96 -17.20 9.29
C ASP A 830 15.24 -17.79 7.91
N THR A 831 16.52 -17.82 7.49
CA THR A 831 16.91 -18.45 6.22
C THR A 831 16.75 -19.97 6.27
N LEU A 832 15.60 -20.45 5.80
CA LEU A 832 15.35 -21.84 5.35
C LEU A 832 16.21 -22.22 4.13
N SER A 833 16.93 -21.26 3.55
CA SER A 833 17.91 -21.44 2.50
C SER A 833 19.07 -22.35 2.94
N GLN A 834 18.95 -23.64 2.63
CA GLN A 834 20.09 -24.56 2.51
C GLN A 834 21.21 -23.97 1.62
N ARG A 835 20.86 -23.05 0.71
CA ARG A 835 21.79 -22.22 -0.09
C ARG A 835 22.79 -21.37 0.72
N VAL A 836 22.50 -21.02 1.98
CA VAL A 836 23.42 -20.23 2.83
C VAL A 836 24.43 -21.14 3.50
N ILE A 837 24.00 -22.32 3.99
CA ILE A 837 24.93 -23.37 4.41
C ILE A 837 25.76 -23.82 3.20
N SER A 838 25.18 -23.97 2.00
CA SER A 838 25.98 -24.23 0.80
C SER A 838 26.86 -23.06 0.38
N HIS A 839 26.62 -21.82 0.82
CA HIS A 839 27.56 -20.71 0.60
C HIS A 839 28.75 -20.83 1.55
N MET A 840 28.51 -21.12 2.84
CA MET A 840 29.57 -21.41 3.81
C MET A 840 30.31 -22.73 3.53
N CYS A 841 29.68 -23.72 2.90
CA CYS A 841 30.29 -25.01 2.53
C CYS A 841 30.90 -25.01 1.12
N MET A 842 30.43 -24.18 0.18
CA MET A 842 31.26 -23.76 -0.96
C MET A 842 32.48 -23.00 -0.45
N GLU A 843 32.34 -22.21 0.62
CA GLU A 843 33.46 -21.68 1.38
C GLU A 843 34.17 -22.70 2.28
N GLU A 844 33.68 -23.91 2.59
CA GLU A 844 34.57 -24.96 3.08
C GLU A 844 35.55 -25.34 1.96
N THR A 845 35.07 -25.47 0.72
CA THR A 845 35.91 -25.66 -0.48
C THR A 845 36.61 -24.40 -1.01
N VAL A 846 36.59 -23.25 -0.32
CA VAL A 846 37.31 -22.02 -0.72
C VAL A 846 38.08 -21.38 0.44
N VAL A 847 37.55 -21.37 1.65
CA VAL A 847 38.18 -20.86 2.89
C VAL A 847 39.01 -21.95 3.58
N VAL A 848 38.64 -23.24 3.56
CA VAL A 848 39.60 -24.30 3.94
C VAL A 848 40.57 -24.56 2.77
N SER A 849 40.07 -24.54 1.53
CA SER A 849 40.90 -24.81 0.34
C SER A 849 41.95 -23.73 0.09
N ASN A 850 41.60 -22.43 0.06
CA ASN A 850 42.57 -21.35 -0.10
C ASN A 850 43.41 -21.09 1.17
N VAL A 851 43.23 -21.84 2.26
CA VAL A 851 44.14 -21.83 3.42
C VAL A 851 45.13 -23.00 3.37
N ALA A 852 44.78 -24.09 2.67
CA ALA A 852 45.67 -25.20 2.37
C ALA A 852 46.73 -24.89 1.28
N GLU A 853 46.60 -23.76 0.57
CA GLU A 853 47.59 -23.21 -0.40
C GLU A 853 48.44 -22.06 0.16
#